data_AF-A0A6N9C9Y5-F1
#
_entry.id   AF-A0A6N9C9Y5-F1
#
_cell.length_a   1.000
_cell.length_b   1.000
_cell.length_c   1.000
_cell.angle_alpha   90.00
_cell.angle_beta   90.00
_cell.angle_gamma   90.00
#
_symmetry.space_group_name_H-M   'P 1'
#
loop_
_entity.id
_entity.type
_entity.pdbx_description
1 polymer ?
#
loop_
_entity_poly.entity_id
_entity_poly.type
_entity_poly.pdbx_seq_one_letter_code
_entity_poly.pdbx_strand_id
1 'polypeptide(L)'
;LSLPLTDRELETRLEVDVIRNLVNAPGVRVWRAGTNNSGVSNNNRVIERHTSRYGAYWKSYDFAGSVGTQNIFTHPLSFTHDGGEVIFNLPNGLQAYYVTNASGFRLDDAPINIVSNPAASDPTVRNGLSCFGCHTEGMKTFEDEVRAVIESNATPAYDKEQALRLYVEQAELDALLQGDTDRYRGALEATGGAFGGIEPISRFHEVFQGTVDAAYAAAVVGLEIEAFQEKIRENVGLQNIGLLVLDSPNGSMKRDAWTSSFKDILFALDFPELVDKTPVLPEPDRLPGTLVHIPDTNLRTAIAEELGKGPNALITVEDMQGLDRLDAPDKGIQDLTGLQFATNVTSLQLRDNKISDLSPIAELINLVRLYFSRNRNIYDLSPLKNLTNIEHITFFETKVSDISPFAELINLRSIHAWGHNISDLSPLANLTKLESINFCGGNISDFTPLVGLPNLTELYLAGEKISDISPIAELTGLTRLDLARNQISDISPLAGLINLKWLELGRNNHISDVSPLAGLTNLKWLGIYENKITDMSPLDKLRENLTRIHWFGNPAFPEGGPPIEGPWLWIALPIHYPMDSILSKESGGIVTATEVATHGAIEGQAIGNSVWTSHRLPPTGDRNIEVMLGLGKGDSDEDFKWSNRLHGTISVYSPRQQETIMYVGHDTQFQVWLNGTMIYEANLWHGSDYYTDFLPVTLKQGRNVLLVITRPVSNAFFGFEEGTEYTVGNPGINYTFSKTPIYIDDTFTLDISAKDVYDLAGWQFDIAFDPAALEAIDVSEGDLLKMGGGSTFFQNGTIDNAAGKIVGLNAARLSAQGVTGTGTLLQVRFKAKSAGETELALHNVQFGTANGEGIPAGPREVHIIVEGRLATGDVNRDGIVSIFDLILVAQQLGKRVSAGSAVDVNGDGVVSILDLILVSQGIAGSSAAPAVGAESVDAATIEAWIAQARLEDDGSHPFKQGIENLQALLASLIPEETTLLHNYPNPFNPETWIPYQLAHAADVTLTIYDTKGVLVRQLDLGYQQAGYYTNRTRAAYWDGRNHLGEAVRSGIYFHQLRAGDYAALQKMVILK
;
A
#
# COMPACT_ATOMS: atom_id res chain seq x y z
N LEU A 1 13.69 -41.71 -8.73
CA LEU A 1 13.23 -41.32 -10.09
C LEU A 1 12.39 -40.04 -10.13
N SER A 2 11.86 -39.50 -9.01
CA SER A 2 11.13 -38.20 -8.92
C SER A 2 10.29 -37.90 -10.15
N LEU A 3 9.17 -38.62 -10.32
CA LEU A 3 8.41 -38.71 -11.58
C LEU A 3 8.29 -37.34 -12.27
N PRO A 4 8.79 -37.19 -13.51
CA PRO A 4 8.83 -35.90 -14.21
C PRO A 4 7.42 -35.40 -14.55
N LEU A 5 7.32 -34.18 -15.09
CA LEU A 5 6.05 -33.59 -15.51
C LEU A 5 5.63 -34.03 -16.93
N THR A 6 6.56 -34.53 -17.73
CA THR A 6 6.29 -35.04 -19.08
C THR A 6 6.83 -36.46 -19.27
N ASP A 7 6.18 -37.23 -20.13
CA ASP A 7 6.70 -38.52 -20.59
C ASP A 7 8.04 -38.37 -21.32
N ARG A 8 8.29 -37.26 -22.03
CA ARG A 8 9.58 -37.04 -22.71
C ARG A 8 10.75 -36.92 -21.75
N GLU A 9 10.54 -36.29 -20.61
CA GLU A 9 11.52 -36.26 -19.53
C GLU A 9 11.71 -37.65 -18.90
N LEU A 10 10.62 -38.42 -18.77
CA LEU A 10 10.68 -39.81 -18.26
C LEU A 10 11.48 -40.71 -19.20
N GLU A 11 11.16 -40.64 -20.49
CA GLU A 11 11.86 -41.29 -21.59
C GLU A 11 13.36 -40.99 -21.53
N THR A 12 13.73 -39.71 -21.38
CA THR A 12 15.14 -39.29 -21.26
C THR A 12 15.83 -39.94 -20.05
N ARG A 13 15.18 -39.96 -18.88
CA ARG A 13 15.74 -40.56 -17.65
C ARG A 13 15.88 -42.07 -17.73
N LEU A 14 15.04 -42.72 -18.52
CA LEU A 14 15.06 -44.17 -18.75
C LEU A 14 15.88 -44.56 -19.98
N GLU A 15 16.54 -43.58 -20.62
CA GLU A 15 17.34 -43.75 -21.84
C GLU A 15 16.53 -44.35 -23.00
N VAL A 16 15.25 -43.95 -23.07
CA VAL A 16 14.32 -44.30 -24.14
C VAL A 16 14.14 -43.09 -25.05
N ASP A 17 14.25 -43.26 -26.36
CA ASP A 17 13.94 -42.21 -27.33
C ASP A 17 12.85 -42.70 -28.29
N VAL A 18 11.58 -42.54 -27.90
CA VAL A 18 10.43 -43.09 -28.63
C VAL A 18 10.41 -42.62 -30.09
N ILE A 19 10.60 -41.32 -30.33
CA ILE A 19 10.61 -40.75 -31.68
C ILE A 19 11.70 -41.40 -32.54
N ARG A 20 12.93 -41.48 -32.02
CA ARG A 20 14.04 -42.09 -32.77
C ARG A 20 13.85 -43.58 -32.99
N ASN A 21 13.28 -44.28 -32.01
CA ASN A 21 13.03 -45.72 -32.10
C ASN A 21 12.08 -46.08 -33.26
N LEU A 22 11.16 -45.17 -33.62
CA LEU A 22 10.22 -45.35 -34.73
C LEU A 22 10.83 -45.07 -36.12
N VAL A 23 11.92 -44.29 -36.20
CA VAL A 23 12.49 -43.73 -37.46
C VAL A 23 13.66 -44.58 -38.03
N ASN A 24 13.67 -45.90 -37.82
CA ASN A 24 14.66 -46.83 -38.42
C ASN A 24 16.14 -46.61 -38.04
N ALA A 25 16.46 -46.49 -36.75
CA ALA A 25 17.86 -46.63 -36.31
C ALA A 25 18.32 -48.11 -36.32
N PRO A 26 19.47 -48.46 -36.93
CA PRO A 26 20.01 -49.82 -36.89
C PRO A 26 20.20 -50.31 -35.45
N GLY A 27 19.67 -51.51 -35.12
CA GLY A 27 19.81 -52.12 -33.79
C GLY A 27 18.76 -51.70 -32.75
N VAL A 28 17.83 -50.81 -33.11
CA VAL A 28 16.76 -50.34 -32.22
C VAL A 28 15.42 -50.93 -32.65
N ARG A 29 14.77 -51.69 -31.76
CA ARG A 29 13.51 -52.39 -32.05
C ARG A 29 12.38 -51.88 -31.15
N VAL A 30 11.21 -51.69 -31.76
CA VAL A 30 9.95 -51.37 -31.09
C VAL A 30 8.99 -52.49 -31.42
N TRP A 31 8.26 -52.95 -30.41
CA TRP A 31 7.22 -53.97 -30.56
C TRP A 31 5.89 -53.31 -30.28
N ARG A 32 5.01 -53.26 -31.29
CA ARG A 32 3.74 -52.56 -31.25
C ARG A 32 2.58 -53.55 -31.41
N ALA A 33 1.48 -53.28 -30.75
CA ALA A 33 0.19 -53.92 -31.00
C ALA A 33 -0.93 -52.88 -30.99
N GLY A 34 -2.03 -53.20 -31.65
CA GLY A 34 -3.24 -52.39 -31.65
C GLY A 34 -4.48 -53.25 -31.49
N THR A 35 -5.43 -52.75 -30.69
CA THR A 35 -6.74 -53.39 -30.48
C THR A 35 -7.84 -52.32 -30.46
N ASN A 36 -9.06 -52.72 -30.82
CA ASN A 36 -10.25 -51.87 -30.69
C ASN A 36 -11.03 -52.10 -29.39
N ASN A 37 -10.60 -53.06 -28.55
CA ASN A 37 -11.24 -53.39 -27.29
C ASN A 37 -10.21 -53.89 -26.27
N SER A 38 -9.68 -52.97 -25.48
CA SER A 38 -8.65 -53.27 -24.46
C SER A 38 -9.21 -53.69 -23.10
N GLY A 39 -10.54 -53.66 -22.92
CA GLY A 39 -11.21 -53.89 -21.63
C GLY A 39 -11.16 -52.70 -20.65
N VAL A 40 -10.36 -51.67 -20.93
CA VAL A 40 -10.31 -50.39 -20.17
C VAL A 40 -10.68 -49.18 -21.03
N SER A 41 -10.58 -49.29 -22.37
CA SER A 41 -11.12 -48.32 -23.31
C SER A 41 -12.10 -49.02 -24.27
N ASN A 42 -13.21 -48.33 -24.59
CA ASN A 42 -14.18 -48.77 -25.60
C ASN A 42 -13.78 -48.35 -27.03
N ASN A 43 -12.63 -47.68 -27.18
CA ASN A 43 -12.10 -47.20 -28.44
C ASN A 43 -10.77 -47.89 -28.76
N ASN A 44 -10.18 -47.53 -29.90
CA ASN A 44 -8.88 -48.00 -30.31
C ASN A 44 -7.80 -47.71 -29.24
N ARG A 45 -6.81 -48.59 -29.14
CA ARG A 45 -5.61 -48.43 -28.32
C ARG A 45 -4.41 -48.99 -29.07
N VAL A 46 -3.29 -48.27 -29.01
CA VAL A 46 -1.98 -48.75 -29.50
C VAL A 46 -1.05 -48.90 -28.32
N ILE A 47 -0.31 -50.00 -28.24
CA ILE A 47 0.64 -50.28 -27.17
C ILE A 47 2.01 -50.52 -27.80
N GLU A 48 3.03 -49.87 -27.26
CA GLU A 48 4.42 -49.97 -27.69
C GLU A 48 5.32 -50.42 -26.56
N ARG A 49 6.24 -51.33 -26.87
CA ARG A 49 7.35 -51.70 -26.01
C ARG A 49 8.64 -51.11 -26.53
N HIS A 50 9.38 -50.50 -25.62
CA HIS A 50 10.77 -50.10 -25.78
C HIS A 50 11.64 -50.78 -24.72
N THR A 51 12.91 -50.98 -25.06
CA THR A 51 13.92 -51.32 -24.06
C THR A 51 14.32 -50.06 -23.31
N SER A 52 14.35 -50.12 -21.98
CA SER A 52 14.80 -49.04 -21.10
C SER A 52 16.04 -49.46 -20.33
N ARG A 53 16.71 -48.49 -19.70
CA ARG A 53 17.87 -48.71 -18.84
C ARG A 53 17.69 -49.84 -17.80
N TYR A 54 16.47 -50.00 -17.28
CA TYR A 54 16.16 -50.96 -16.21
C TYR A 54 15.30 -52.15 -16.66
N GLY A 55 15.06 -52.29 -17.97
CA GLY A 55 14.28 -53.39 -18.52
C GLY A 55 13.35 -52.92 -19.64
N ALA A 56 12.06 -52.82 -19.33
CA ALA A 56 11.03 -52.43 -20.27
C ALA A 56 10.49 -51.04 -20.00
N TYR A 57 10.01 -50.41 -21.07
CA TYR A 57 9.19 -49.21 -21.09
C TYR A 57 8.03 -49.46 -22.04
N TRP A 58 6.84 -49.67 -21.49
CA TRP A 58 5.61 -49.88 -22.21
C TRP A 58 4.84 -48.56 -22.24
N LYS A 59 4.43 -48.10 -23.43
CA LYS A 59 3.65 -46.88 -23.62
C LYS A 59 2.40 -47.20 -24.41
N SER A 60 1.24 -46.79 -23.92
CA SER A 60 0.01 -46.81 -24.70
C SER A 60 -0.33 -45.44 -25.26
N TYR A 61 -1.07 -45.48 -26.35
CA TYR A 61 -1.77 -44.36 -26.94
C TYR A 61 -3.25 -44.73 -26.95
N ASP A 62 -4.04 -43.97 -26.21
CA ASP A 62 -5.46 -44.18 -25.96
C ASP A 62 -6.29 -43.12 -26.68
N PHE A 63 -7.45 -43.50 -27.19
CA PHE A 63 -8.23 -42.69 -28.13
C PHE A 63 -9.64 -42.43 -27.61
N ALA A 64 -10.18 -41.23 -27.85
CA ALA A 64 -11.56 -40.88 -27.53
C ALA A 64 -12.57 -41.38 -28.58
N GLY A 65 -12.11 -41.86 -29.74
CA GLY A 65 -12.91 -42.46 -30.79
C GLY A 65 -12.12 -43.45 -31.68
N SER A 66 -12.81 -44.06 -32.66
CA SER A 66 -12.22 -45.12 -33.52
C SER A 66 -12.32 -44.83 -35.03
N VAL A 67 -12.53 -43.58 -35.41
CA VAL A 67 -12.76 -43.13 -36.80
C VAL A 67 -11.71 -42.11 -37.26
N GLY A 68 -11.64 -41.84 -38.57
CA GLY A 68 -10.71 -40.84 -39.11
C GLY A 68 -9.25 -41.18 -38.81
N THR A 69 -8.46 -40.20 -38.38
CA THR A 69 -7.05 -40.38 -37.97
C THR A 69 -6.90 -41.13 -36.64
N GLN A 70 -8.00 -41.43 -35.94
CA GLN A 70 -8.02 -42.30 -34.76
C GLN A 70 -8.30 -43.76 -35.11
N ASN A 71 -8.54 -44.09 -36.38
CA ASN A 71 -8.72 -45.47 -36.82
C ASN A 71 -7.37 -46.16 -37.06
N ILE A 72 -6.96 -47.00 -36.11
CA ILE A 72 -5.64 -47.66 -36.12
C ILE A 72 -5.49 -48.73 -37.23
N PHE A 73 -6.59 -49.25 -37.79
CA PHE A 73 -6.56 -50.23 -38.87
C PHE A 73 -6.29 -49.58 -40.24
N THR A 74 -6.67 -48.31 -40.40
CA THR A 74 -6.37 -47.52 -41.61
C THR A 74 -5.15 -46.61 -41.45
N HIS A 75 -4.81 -46.23 -40.21
CA HIS A 75 -3.67 -45.36 -39.88
C HIS A 75 -2.69 -45.99 -38.87
N PRO A 76 -2.15 -47.20 -39.12
CA PRO A 76 -1.29 -47.90 -38.15
C PRO A 76 0.06 -47.21 -37.87
N LEU A 77 0.49 -46.28 -38.74
CA LEU A 77 1.75 -45.55 -38.61
C LEU A 77 1.60 -44.07 -38.24
N SER A 78 0.42 -43.48 -38.46
CA SER A 78 0.20 -42.03 -38.34
C SER A 78 -1.20 -41.73 -37.81
N PHE A 79 -1.37 -41.93 -36.51
CA PHE A 79 -2.64 -41.75 -35.81
C PHE A 79 -2.60 -40.55 -34.85
N THR A 80 -3.77 -40.09 -34.41
CA THR A 80 -3.91 -39.03 -33.39
C THR A 80 -4.55 -39.63 -32.14
N HIS A 81 -3.84 -39.61 -31.01
CA HIS A 81 -4.33 -40.13 -29.73
C HIS A 81 -4.72 -38.98 -28.78
N ASP A 82 -5.47 -39.30 -27.72
CA ASP A 82 -6.01 -38.32 -26.76
C ASP A 82 -5.35 -38.43 -25.37
N GLY A 83 -4.59 -39.50 -25.13
CA GLY A 83 -3.83 -39.73 -23.91
C GLY A 83 -3.04 -41.02 -23.99
N GLY A 84 -2.50 -41.46 -22.86
CA GLY A 84 -1.73 -42.69 -22.79
C GLY A 84 -1.28 -43.04 -21.38
N GLU A 85 -0.90 -44.29 -21.18
CA GLU A 85 -0.33 -44.82 -19.95
C GLU A 85 1.07 -45.36 -20.21
N VAL A 86 1.95 -45.29 -19.23
CA VAL A 86 3.30 -45.85 -19.29
C VAL A 86 3.53 -46.77 -18.10
N ILE A 87 4.08 -47.95 -18.38
CA ILE A 87 4.55 -48.91 -17.38
C ILE A 87 6.02 -49.18 -17.64
N PHE A 88 6.86 -48.99 -16.63
CA PHE A 88 8.30 -49.15 -16.80
C PHE A 88 8.98 -49.80 -15.60
N ASN A 89 10.11 -50.45 -15.84
CA ASN A 89 10.88 -51.09 -14.78
C ASN A 89 11.73 -50.08 -13.99
N LEU A 90 11.80 -50.31 -12.68
CA LEU A 90 12.70 -49.67 -11.74
C LEU A 90 14.01 -50.47 -11.62
N PRO A 91 15.09 -49.87 -11.08
CA PRO A 91 16.39 -50.55 -10.92
C PRO A 91 16.32 -51.88 -10.14
N ASN A 92 15.37 -52.00 -9.21
CA ASN A 92 15.16 -53.20 -8.40
C ASN A 92 14.23 -54.23 -9.07
N GLY A 93 13.84 -54.02 -10.33
CA GLY A 93 12.96 -54.91 -11.08
C GLY A 93 11.46 -54.69 -10.85
N LEU A 94 11.06 -53.88 -9.85
CA LEU A 94 9.66 -53.48 -9.67
C LEU A 94 9.17 -52.62 -10.84
N GLN A 95 7.86 -52.45 -10.97
CA GLN A 95 7.24 -51.61 -11.99
C GLN A 95 6.73 -50.30 -11.38
N ALA A 96 6.79 -49.24 -12.19
CA ALA A 96 6.21 -47.94 -11.91
C ALA A 96 5.30 -47.52 -13.07
N TYR A 97 4.36 -46.62 -12.76
CA TYR A 97 3.26 -46.25 -13.61
C TYR A 97 3.24 -44.74 -13.86
N TYR A 98 2.74 -44.35 -15.01
CA TYR A 98 2.64 -42.95 -15.44
C TYR A 98 1.42 -42.78 -16.35
N VAL A 99 0.65 -41.71 -16.17
CA VAL A 99 -0.52 -41.40 -17.03
C VAL A 99 -0.29 -40.05 -17.69
N THR A 100 -0.66 -39.91 -18.96
CA THR A 100 -0.42 -38.69 -19.75
C THR A 100 -1.63 -38.27 -20.58
N ASN A 101 -1.71 -36.97 -20.85
CA ASN A 101 -2.56 -36.42 -21.90
C ASN A 101 -1.91 -36.55 -23.29
N ALA A 102 -2.64 -36.18 -24.35
CA ALA A 102 -2.14 -36.20 -25.73
C ALA A 102 -0.84 -35.42 -25.97
N SER A 103 -0.52 -34.43 -25.13
CA SER A 103 0.71 -33.62 -25.21
C SER A 103 1.88 -34.19 -24.40
N GLY A 104 1.69 -35.36 -23.76
CA GLY A 104 2.72 -36.02 -22.96
C GLY A 104 2.84 -35.49 -21.52
N PHE A 105 1.97 -34.57 -21.09
CA PHE A 105 1.98 -34.09 -19.70
C PHE A 105 1.35 -35.10 -18.76
N ARG A 106 1.98 -35.27 -17.60
CA ARG A 106 1.49 -36.15 -16.54
C ARG A 106 0.11 -35.73 -16.07
N LEU A 107 -0.75 -36.72 -15.89
CA LEU A 107 -2.03 -36.59 -15.22
C LEU A 107 -2.01 -37.42 -13.94
N ASP A 108 -2.71 -36.92 -12.91
CA ASP A 108 -2.99 -37.70 -11.71
C ASP A 108 -4.21 -38.62 -11.95
N ASP A 109 -5.22 -38.12 -12.66
CA ASP A 109 -6.44 -38.84 -13.03
C ASP A 109 -6.65 -38.84 -14.55
N ALA A 110 -6.90 -40.01 -15.13
CA ALA A 110 -7.19 -40.14 -16.56
C ALA A 110 -8.64 -39.73 -16.89
N PRO A 111 -8.90 -39.07 -18.04
CA PRO A 111 -10.27 -38.79 -18.48
C PRO A 111 -11.04 -40.08 -18.76
N ILE A 112 -12.16 -40.29 -18.05
CA ILE A 112 -12.99 -41.51 -18.10
C ILE A 112 -13.51 -41.80 -19.52
N ASN A 113 -13.69 -40.77 -20.35
CA ASN A 113 -14.12 -40.91 -21.74
C ASN A 113 -13.03 -41.46 -22.67
N ILE A 114 -11.77 -41.55 -22.21
CA ILE A 114 -10.62 -42.10 -22.94
C ILE A 114 -10.29 -43.48 -22.39
N VAL A 115 -10.12 -43.59 -21.07
CA VAL A 115 -9.82 -44.85 -20.36
C VAL A 115 -10.54 -44.88 -19.01
N SER A 116 -11.12 -46.02 -18.66
CA SER A 116 -11.86 -46.23 -17.42
C SER A 116 -11.64 -47.63 -16.87
N ASN A 117 -11.85 -47.81 -15.57
CA ASN A 117 -11.89 -49.14 -14.94
C ASN A 117 -13.35 -49.53 -14.63
N PRO A 118 -14.11 -50.06 -15.59
CA PRO A 118 -15.54 -50.30 -15.43
C PRO A 118 -15.87 -51.37 -14.37
N ALA A 119 -14.89 -52.16 -13.93
CA ALA A 119 -15.05 -53.18 -12.91
C ALA A 119 -14.87 -52.65 -11.46
N ALA A 120 -14.38 -51.41 -11.29
CA ALA A 120 -14.19 -50.79 -9.98
C ALA A 120 -15.41 -49.93 -9.58
N SER A 121 -15.59 -49.71 -8.27
CA SER A 121 -16.61 -48.80 -7.73
C SER A 121 -16.39 -47.35 -8.16
N ASP A 122 -15.14 -46.96 -8.37
CA ASP A 122 -14.73 -45.72 -9.02
C ASP A 122 -14.09 -46.05 -10.37
N PRO A 123 -14.70 -45.65 -11.50
CA PRO A 123 -14.19 -45.97 -12.83
C PRO A 123 -12.96 -45.14 -13.22
N THR A 124 -12.51 -44.19 -12.39
CA THR A 124 -11.37 -43.33 -12.68
C THR A 124 -10.05 -44.12 -12.62
N VAL A 125 -9.25 -44.03 -13.69
CA VAL A 125 -7.88 -44.56 -13.68
C VAL A 125 -6.96 -43.50 -13.08
N ARG A 126 -6.50 -43.74 -11.86
CA ARG A 126 -5.57 -42.86 -11.13
C ARG A 126 -4.16 -43.36 -11.25
N ASN A 127 -3.25 -42.46 -11.57
CA ASN A 127 -1.84 -42.76 -11.76
C ASN A 127 -1.25 -43.41 -10.50
N GLY A 128 -0.58 -44.55 -10.66
CA GLY A 128 -0.10 -45.38 -9.56
C GLY A 128 -1.23 -46.18 -8.91
N LEU A 129 -2.23 -45.54 -8.32
CA LEU A 129 -3.24 -46.19 -7.48
C LEU A 129 -4.09 -47.25 -8.22
N SER A 130 -4.75 -46.87 -9.32
CA SER A 130 -5.56 -47.82 -10.10
C SER A 130 -4.68 -48.80 -10.87
N CYS A 131 -3.46 -48.39 -11.21
CA CYS A 131 -2.51 -49.17 -11.98
C CYS A 131 -1.98 -50.38 -11.18
N PHE A 132 -1.56 -50.20 -9.92
CA PHE A 132 -1.13 -51.31 -9.06
C PHE A 132 -2.24 -52.35 -8.87
N GLY A 133 -3.49 -51.91 -8.71
CA GLY A 133 -4.64 -52.81 -8.62
C GLY A 133 -4.96 -53.57 -9.91
N CYS A 134 -4.64 -53.00 -11.08
CA CYS A 134 -4.80 -53.67 -12.37
C CYS A 134 -3.62 -54.59 -12.72
N HIS A 135 -2.42 -54.24 -12.30
CA HIS A 135 -1.15 -54.90 -12.64
C HIS A 135 -0.52 -55.58 -11.43
N THR A 136 -1.34 -56.22 -10.60
CA THR A 136 -0.90 -56.88 -9.36
C THR A 136 0.19 -57.92 -9.61
N GLU A 137 0.10 -58.61 -10.74
CA GLU A 137 1.03 -59.66 -11.16
C GLU A 137 1.97 -59.24 -12.30
N GLY A 138 1.91 -57.98 -12.76
CA GLY A 138 2.71 -57.46 -13.88
C GLY A 138 1.89 -57.03 -15.10
N MET A 139 2.48 -57.13 -16.29
CA MET A 139 1.84 -56.70 -17.53
C MET A 139 0.63 -57.60 -17.86
N LYS A 140 -0.50 -56.98 -18.23
CA LYS A 140 -1.68 -57.72 -18.73
C LYS A 140 -1.45 -58.18 -20.15
N THR A 141 -1.92 -59.38 -20.48
CA THR A 141 -1.89 -59.91 -21.85
C THR A 141 -2.86 -59.14 -22.76
N PHE A 142 -2.49 -58.93 -24.02
CA PHE A 142 -3.33 -58.31 -25.04
C PHE A 142 -3.02 -58.90 -26.43
N GLU A 143 -4.03 -58.93 -27.29
CA GLU A 143 -3.90 -59.43 -28.67
C GLU A 143 -3.75 -58.26 -29.65
N ASP A 144 -2.87 -58.41 -30.65
CA ASP A 144 -2.79 -57.51 -31.78
C ASP A 144 -3.81 -57.89 -32.87
N GLU A 145 -4.71 -56.96 -33.17
CA GLU A 145 -5.70 -57.10 -34.24
C GLU A 145 -5.25 -56.40 -35.53
N VAL A 146 -4.24 -55.53 -35.47
CA VAL A 146 -3.85 -54.66 -36.58
C VAL A 146 -2.96 -55.38 -37.59
N ARG A 147 -2.03 -56.24 -37.16
CA ARG A 147 -1.11 -56.95 -38.06
C ARG A 147 -1.82 -57.76 -39.12
N ALA A 148 -2.85 -58.53 -38.77
CA ALA A 148 -3.61 -59.35 -39.74
C ALA A 148 -4.27 -58.48 -40.83
N VAL A 149 -4.70 -57.27 -40.48
CA VAL A 149 -5.25 -56.29 -41.43
C VAL A 149 -4.15 -55.73 -42.34
N ILE A 150 -2.96 -55.45 -41.81
CA ILE A 150 -1.80 -55.02 -42.60
C ILE A 150 -1.39 -56.13 -43.60
N GLU A 151 -1.30 -57.38 -43.14
CA GLU A 151 -0.89 -58.52 -43.97
C GLU A 151 -1.87 -58.76 -45.13
N SER A 152 -3.18 -58.73 -44.84
CA SER A 152 -4.24 -58.95 -45.83
C SER A 152 -4.42 -57.79 -46.83
N ASN A 153 -3.99 -56.57 -46.49
CA ASN A 153 -4.06 -55.43 -47.40
C ASN A 153 -2.88 -55.43 -48.39
N ALA A 154 -3.13 -55.75 -49.66
CA ALA A 154 -2.09 -55.83 -50.68
C ALA A 154 -1.46 -54.47 -51.05
N THR A 155 -2.23 -53.37 -50.96
CA THR A 155 -1.81 -52.02 -51.37
C THR A 155 -2.32 -50.96 -50.38
N PRO A 156 -1.79 -50.93 -49.14
CA PRO A 156 -2.20 -49.94 -48.15
C PRO A 156 -1.73 -48.53 -48.51
N ALA A 157 -2.42 -47.52 -47.98
CA ALA A 157 -2.05 -46.10 -48.13
C ALA A 157 -0.86 -45.67 -47.23
N TYR A 158 -0.26 -46.62 -46.51
CA TYR A 158 0.87 -46.45 -45.60
C TYR A 158 1.99 -47.43 -45.97
N ASP A 159 3.20 -47.20 -45.46
CA ASP A 159 4.34 -48.10 -45.68
C ASP A 159 4.08 -49.46 -44.99
N LYS A 160 3.75 -50.48 -45.80
CA LYS A 160 3.44 -51.83 -45.32
C LYS A 160 4.63 -52.49 -44.62
N GLU A 161 5.85 -52.29 -45.12
CA GLU A 161 7.05 -52.92 -44.56
C GLU A 161 7.38 -52.28 -43.21
N GLN A 162 7.29 -50.96 -43.10
CA GLN A 162 7.49 -50.26 -41.83
C GLN A 162 6.41 -50.66 -40.81
N ALA A 163 5.16 -50.83 -41.23
CA ALA A 163 4.08 -51.27 -40.35
C ALA A 163 4.31 -52.70 -39.84
N LEU A 164 4.64 -53.67 -40.71
CA LEU A 164 4.93 -55.06 -40.31
C LEU A 164 6.20 -55.20 -39.46
N ARG A 165 7.12 -54.23 -39.52
CA ARG A 165 8.31 -54.17 -38.64
C ARG A 165 7.93 -53.81 -37.20
N LEU A 166 6.97 -52.89 -37.03
CA LEU A 166 6.52 -52.42 -35.72
C LEU A 166 5.51 -53.39 -35.11
N TYR A 167 4.49 -53.79 -35.87
CA TYR A 167 3.46 -54.74 -35.46
C TYR A 167 3.96 -56.17 -35.65
N VAL A 168 4.62 -56.75 -34.64
CA VAL A 168 5.27 -58.07 -34.71
C VAL A 168 4.28 -59.23 -34.61
N GLU A 169 4.74 -60.46 -34.83
CA GLU A 169 3.91 -61.65 -34.58
C GLU A 169 3.52 -61.74 -33.10
N GLN A 170 2.27 -62.17 -32.83
CA GLN A 170 1.73 -62.26 -31.47
C GLN A 170 2.63 -63.07 -30.52
N ALA A 171 3.18 -64.19 -31.00
CA ALA A 171 4.06 -65.04 -30.19
C ALA A 171 5.33 -64.33 -29.70
N GLU A 172 5.84 -63.35 -30.47
CA GLU A 172 6.99 -62.54 -30.06
C GLU A 172 6.60 -61.54 -28.97
N LEU A 173 5.44 -60.89 -29.11
CA LEU A 173 4.91 -59.98 -28.13
C LEU A 173 4.61 -60.69 -26.80
N ASP A 174 4.00 -61.87 -26.86
CA ASP A 174 3.68 -62.71 -25.70
C ASP A 174 4.95 -63.11 -24.93
N ALA A 175 6.02 -63.49 -25.64
CA ALA A 175 7.29 -63.85 -25.01
C ALA A 175 7.94 -62.67 -24.26
N LEU A 176 7.87 -61.46 -24.83
CA LEU A 176 8.39 -60.24 -24.18
C LEU A 176 7.55 -59.87 -22.96
N LEU A 177 6.23 -59.95 -23.09
CA LEU A 177 5.29 -59.65 -22.02
C LEU A 177 5.48 -60.60 -20.83
N GLN A 178 5.60 -61.90 -21.11
CA GLN A 178 5.88 -62.91 -20.10
C GLN A 178 7.22 -62.64 -19.40
N GLY A 179 8.28 -62.32 -20.14
CA GLY A 179 9.60 -62.02 -19.55
C GLY A 179 9.60 -60.77 -18.67
N ASP A 180 8.88 -59.72 -19.05
CA ASP A 180 8.76 -58.50 -18.24
C ASP A 180 7.87 -58.72 -17.00
N THR A 181 6.84 -59.57 -17.10
CA THR A 181 6.01 -60.02 -15.99
C THR A 181 6.80 -60.89 -15.01
N ASP A 182 7.60 -61.83 -15.49
CA ASP A 182 8.44 -62.68 -14.62
C ASP A 182 9.52 -61.86 -13.89
N ARG A 183 10.09 -60.84 -14.54
CA ARG A 183 11.01 -59.89 -13.89
C ARG A 183 10.32 -59.18 -12.72
N TYR A 184 9.11 -58.67 -12.95
CA TYR A 184 8.35 -57.97 -11.92
C TYR A 184 7.97 -58.90 -10.77
N ARG A 185 7.48 -60.11 -11.07
CA ARG A 185 7.13 -61.10 -10.04
C ARG A 185 8.36 -61.51 -9.22
N GLY A 186 9.50 -61.76 -9.86
CA GLY A 186 10.74 -62.07 -9.14
C GLY A 186 11.18 -60.94 -8.21
N ALA A 187 11.04 -59.69 -8.65
CA ALA A 187 11.31 -58.53 -7.81
C ALA A 187 10.32 -58.41 -6.64
N LEU A 188 9.03 -58.67 -6.87
CA LEU A 188 8.01 -58.70 -5.81
C LEU A 188 8.31 -59.82 -4.80
N GLU A 189 8.57 -61.04 -5.23
CA GLU A 189 8.88 -62.16 -4.33
C GLU A 189 10.12 -61.89 -3.47
N ALA A 190 11.13 -61.21 -4.04
CA ALA A 190 12.32 -60.78 -3.32
C ALA A 190 12.04 -59.77 -2.18
N THR A 191 10.86 -59.14 -2.15
CA THR A 191 10.45 -58.25 -1.06
C THR A 191 9.88 -58.98 0.17
N GLY A 192 9.87 -60.32 0.18
CA GLY A 192 9.63 -61.11 1.39
C GLY A 192 8.22 -61.69 1.55
N GLY A 193 7.52 -62.01 0.46
CA GLY A 193 6.22 -62.70 0.53
C GLY A 193 5.77 -63.28 -0.80
N ALA A 194 4.89 -64.30 -0.74
CA ALA A 194 4.13 -64.75 -1.92
C ALA A 194 2.91 -63.84 -2.09
N PHE A 195 2.84 -63.10 -3.20
CA PHE A 195 1.79 -62.10 -3.42
C PHE A 195 0.48 -62.71 -3.94
N GLY A 196 0.51 -63.81 -4.69
CA GLY A 196 -0.66 -64.67 -4.95
C GLY A 196 -1.91 -63.94 -5.45
N GLY A 197 -1.75 -62.89 -6.27
CA GLY A 197 -2.84 -62.05 -6.77
C GLY A 197 -3.30 -60.91 -5.85
N ILE A 198 -2.68 -60.72 -4.68
CA ILE A 198 -2.93 -59.60 -3.76
C ILE A 198 -2.20 -58.34 -4.26
N GLU A 199 -2.88 -57.20 -4.20
CA GLU A 199 -2.31 -55.89 -4.56
C GLU A 199 -1.09 -55.57 -3.66
N PRO A 200 0.09 -55.30 -4.25
CA PRO A 200 1.34 -55.20 -3.49
C PRO A 200 1.37 -54.12 -2.40
N ILE A 201 0.81 -52.92 -2.65
CA ILE A 201 0.82 -51.80 -1.68
C ILE A 201 0.04 -52.17 -0.43
N SER A 202 -1.16 -52.74 -0.59
CA SER A 202 -2.00 -53.17 0.52
C SER A 202 -1.28 -54.22 1.36
N ARG A 203 -0.58 -55.16 0.71
CA ARG A 203 0.22 -56.16 1.42
C ARG A 203 1.40 -55.55 2.17
N PHE A 204 2.14 -54.63 1.54
CA PHE A 204 3.23 -53.91 2.22
C PHE A 204 2.72 -53.07 3.39
N HIS A 205 1.55 -52.44 3.22
CA HIS A 205 0.89 -51.70 4.28
C HIS A 205 0.53 -52.61 5.46
N GLU A 206 -0.07 -53.78 5.22
CA GLU A 206 -0.36 -54.76 6.27
C GLU A 206 0.91 -55.21 7.02
N VAL A 207 1.98 -55.51 6.28
CA VAL A 207 3.28 -55.89 6.87
C VAL A 207 3.87 -54.74 7.69
N PHE A 208 3.79 -53.52 7.18
CA PHE A 208 4.29 -52.33 7.87
C PHE A 208 3.48 -52.03 9.15
N GLN A 209 2.15 -52.16 9.11
CA GLN A 209 1.27 -51.93 10.25
C GLN A 209 1.38 -53.03 11.33
N GLY A 210 2.00 -54.16 11.00
CA GLY A 210 2.30 -55.22 11.94
C GLY A 210 3.16 -54.76 13.12
N THR A 211 3.10 -55.51 14.23
CA THR A 211 3.96 -55.27 15.38
C THR A 211 5.44 -55.39 15.00
N VAL A 212 6.28 -54.61 15.67
CA VAL A 212 7.73 -54.61 15.49
C VAL A 212 8.32 -55.67 16.38
N ASP A 213 8.92 -56.70 15.79
CA ASP A 213 9.70 -57.69 16.52
C ASP A 213 11.17 -57.26 16.68
N ALA A 214 11.95 -58.03 17.44
CA ALA A 214 13.35 -57.74 17.70
C ALA A 214 14.21 -57.73 16.42
N ALA A 215 13.88 -58.59 15.45
CA ALA A 215 14.63 -58.71 14.20
C ALA A 215 14.47 -57.45 13.35
N TYR A 216 13.22 -57.02 13.16
CA TYR A 216 12.92 -55.79 12.45
C TYR A 216 13.49 -54.57 13.18
N ALA A 217 13.31 -54.48 14.49
CA ALA A 217 13.82 -53.38 15.30
C ALA A 217 15.34 -53.24 15.19
N ALA A 218 16.07 -54.36 15.32
CA ALA A 218 17.52 -54.39 15.21
C ALA A 218 18.00 -54.00 13.82
N ALA A 219 17.36 -54.55 12.77
CA ALA A 219 17.68 -54.22 11.38
C ALA A 219 17.46 -52.73 11.06
N VAL A 220 16.39 -52.13 11.58
CA VAL A 220 16.10 -50.70 11.37
C VAL A 220 17.15 -49.79 12.00
N VAL A 221 17.72 -50.17 13.15
CA VAL A 221 18.79 -49.41 13.79
C VAL A 221 20.20 -49.87 13.36
N GLY A 222 20.28 -50.77 12.38
CA GLY A 222 21.54 -51.25 11.81
C GLY A 222 22.37 -52.14 12.74
N LEU A 223 21.72 -52.88 13.65
CA LEU A 223 22.37 -53.79 14.59
C LEU A 223 21.95 -55.24 14.35
N GLU A 224 22.84 -56.17 14.69
CA GLU A 224 22.48 -57.58 14.84
C GLU A 224 21.54 -57.77 16.04
N ILE A 225 20.67 -58.77 15.97
CA ILE A 225 19.57 -58.97 16.93
C ILE A 225 20.10 -59.08 18.36
N GLU A 226 21.14 -59.90 18.57
CA GLU A 226 21.73 -60.13 19.89
C GLU A 226 22.36 -58.86 20.47
N ALA A 227 23.03 -58.06 19.64
CA ALA A 227 23.68 -56.81 20.04
C ALA A 227 22.64 -55.73 20.39
N PHE A 228 21.52 -55.69 19.66
CA PHE A 228 20.41 -54.80 19.97
C PHE A 228 19.75 -55.16 21.29
N GLN A 229 19.49 -56.44 21.52
CA GLN A 229 18.91 -56.93 22.79
C GLN A 229 19.85 -56.70 23.97
N GLU A 230 21.16 -56.85 23.80
CA GLU A 230 22.16 -56.52 24.82
C GLU A 230 22.10 -55.04 25.20
N LYS A 231 22.06 -54.13 24.21
CA LYS A 231 21.88 -52.70 24.46
C LYS A 231 20.58 -52.38 25.19
N ILE A 232 19.47 -53.08 24.89
CA ILE A 232 18.21 -52.92 25.64
C ILE A 232 18.39 -53.34 27.11
N ARG A 233 19.12 -54.42 27.39
CA ARG A 233 19.36 -54.89 28.77
C ARG A 233 20.27 -53.97 29.57
N GLU A 234 21.18 -53.26 28.91
CA GLU A 234 22.17 -52.39 29.57
C GLU A 234 21.72 -50.93 29.67
N ASN A 235 20.83 -50.48 28.79
CA ASN A 235 20.42 -49.08 28.72
C ASN A 235 19.04 -48.85 29.36
N VAL A 236 19.03 -48.19 30.52
CA VAL A 236 17.80 -47.85 31.25
C VAL A 236 16.87 -46.93 30.44
N GLY A 237 17.41 -46.08 29.55
CA GLY A 237 16.63 -45.27 28.63
C GLY A 237 15.79 -46.11 27.66
N LEU A 238 16.39 -47.12 27.03
CA LEU A 238 15.68 -48.07 26.16
C LEU A 238 14.63 -48.89 26.92
N GLN A 239 14.93 -49.26 28.17
CA GLN A 239 13.97 -49.95 29.03
C GLN A 239 12.77 -49.06 29.38
N ASN A 240 13.00 -47.78 29.68
CA ASN A 240 11.95 -46.82 30.00
C ASN A 240 11.03 -46.53 28.80
N ILE A 241 11.54 -46.65 27.57
CA ILE A 241 10.76 -46.57 26.33
C ILE A 241 9.96 -47.87 26.08
N GLY A 242 10.16 -48.90 26.91
CA GLY A 242 9.42 -50.15 26.87
C GLY A 242 10.01 -51.20 25.93
N LEU A 243 11.27 -51.05 25.48
CA LEU A 243 11.89 -51.98 24.55
C LEU A 243 12.25 -53.33 25.18
N LEU A 244 12.19 -53.44 26.51
CA LEU A 244 12.44 -54.72 27.21
C LEU A 244 11.52 -55.85 26.72
N VAL A 245 10.34 -55.50 26.17
CA VAL A 245 9.45 -56.48 25.52
C VAL A 245 10.14 -57.23 24.37
N LEU A 246 11.06 -56.60 23.64
CA LEU A 246 11.79 -57.15 22.49
C LEU A 246 12.96 -58.08 22.89
N ASP A 247 13.26 -58.19 24.18
CA ASP A 247 14.26 -59.14 24.70
C ASP A 247 13.67 -60.57 24.86
N SER A 248 12.34 -60.70 24.74
CA SER A 248 11.67 -62.00 24.80
C SER A 248 11.63 -62.68 23.41
N PRO A 249 11.73 -64.03 23.32
CA PRO A 249 11.74 -64.74 22.04
C PRO A 249 10.53 -64.50 21.13
N ASN A 250 9.37 -64.13 21.69
CA ASN A 250 8.14 -63.77 20.97
C ASN A 250 7.72 -62.31 21.26
N GLY A 251 8.69 -61.51 21.71
CA GLY A 251 8.51 -60.11 22.05
C GLY A 251 8.20 -59.27 20.83
N SER A 252 7.13 -58.49 20.88
CA SER A 252 6.86 -57.49 19.85
C SER A 252 6.24 -56.23 20.44
N MET A 253 6.51 -55.11 19.79
CA MET A 253 6.04 -53.78 20.15
C MET A 253 4.99 -53.31 19.14
N LYS A 254 3.98 -52.57 19.58
CA LYS A 254 3.04 -51.95 18.63
C LYS A 254 3.78 -50.97 17.72
N ARG A 255 3.48 -50.99 16.42
CA ARG A 255 4.10 -50.11 15.42
C ARG A 255 4.06 -48.64 15.83
N ASP A 256 2.92 -48.15 16.31
CA ASP A 256 2.77 -46.76 16.73
C ASP A 256 3.73 -46.38 17.88
N ALA A 257 3.89 -47.28 18.86
CA ALA A 257 4.79 -47.06 19.99
C ALA A 257 6.26 -47.07 19.55
N TRP A 258 6.62 -47.94 18.60
CA TRP A 258 7.95 -47.96 17.99
C TRP A 258 8.21 -46.65 17.25
N THR A 259 7.29 -46.25 16.36
CA THR A 259 7.43 -45.04 15.53
C THR A 259 7.46 -43.77 16.38
N SER A 260 6.59 -43.64 17.39
CA SER A 260 6.53 -42.44 18.26
C SER A 260 7.79 -42.27 19.08
N SER A 261 8.44 -43.38 19.45
CA SER A 261 9.60 -43.38 20.32
C SER A 261 10.91 -43.61 19.55
N PHE A 262 10.86 -43.70 18.23
CA PHE A 262 12.01 -44.08 17.40
C PHE A 262 13.19 -43.13 17.57
N LYS A 263 12.89 -41.83 17.69
CA LYS A 263 13.90 -40.79 17.98
C LYS A 263 14.60 -41.04 19.32
N ASP A 264 13.83 -41.36 20.35
CA ASP A 264 14.36 -41.61 21.69
C ASP A 264 15.16 -42.92 21.75
N ILE A 265 14.78 -43.90 20.93
CA ILE A 265 15.51 -45.17 20.76
C ILE A 265 16.88 -44.92 20.13
N LEU A 266 16.97 -44.15 19.04
CA LEU A 266 18.24 -43.80 18.41
C LEU A 266 19.14 -42.99 19.34
N PHE A 267 18.56 -42.05 20.09
CA PHE A 267 19.28 -41.27 21.08
C PHE A 267 19.86 -42.17 22.18
N ALA A 268 19.05 -43.06 22.75
CA ALA A 268 19.49 -43.96 23.81
C ALA A 268 20.47 -45.04 23.34
N LEU A 269 20.52 -45.38 22.05
CA LEU A 269 21.51 -46.31 21.50
C LEU A 269 22.91 -45.69 21.26
N ASP A 270 23.10 -44.41 21.62
CA ASP A 270 24.27 -43.59 21.29
C ASP A 270 24.51 -43.45 19.77
N PHE A 271 23.42 -43.30 19.01
CA PHE A 271 23.47 -42.96 17.58
C PHE A 271 22.97 -41.53 17.29
N PRO A 272 23.51 -40.47 17.93
CA PRO A 272 23.02 -39.10 17.70
C PRO A 272 23.26 -38.63 16.25
N GLU A 273 24.26 -39.18 15.54
CA GLU A 273 24.56 -38.84 14.15
C GLU A 273 23.60 -39.44 13.10
N LEU A 274 22.75 -40.42 13.48
CA LEU A 274 21.75 -41.02 12.59
C LEU A 274 20.37 -40.34 12.67
N VAL A 275 20.19 -39.41 13.61
CA VAL A 275 18.90 -38.71 13.84
C VAL A 275 18.59 -37.69 12.74
N ASP A 276 19.57 -37.26 11.95
CA ASP A 276 19.41 -36.27 10.86
C ASP A 276 19.86 -36.73 9.46
N LYS A 277 20.18 -38.02 9.26
CA LYS A 277 20.50 -38.51 7.91
C LYS A 277 19.21 -38.82 7.14
N THR A 278 18.76 -37.85 6.35
CA THR A 278 17.91 -38.15 5.18
C THR A 278 18.65 -39.19 4.32
N PRO A 279 17.97 -40.19 3.73
CA PRO A 279 18.67 -41.26 2.99
C PRO A 279 19.50 -40.66 1.85
N VAL A 280 20.82 -40.75 1.95
CA VAL A 280 21.72 -40.49 0.83
C VAL A 280 21.46 -41.59 -0.19
N LEU A 281 20.77 -41.23 -1.28
CA LEU A 281 20.70 -42.06 -2.47
C LEU A 281 22.14 -42.32 -2.96
N PRO A 282 22.49 -43.55 -3.37
CA PRO A 282 23.83 -43.85 -3.87
C PRO A 282 24.16 -42.97 -5.07
N GLU A 283 25.36 -42.36 -5.05
CA GLU A 283 25.85 -41.44 -6.07
C GLU A 283 25.76 -42.04 -7.49
N PRO A 284 25.05 -41.40 -8.44
CA PRO A 284 25.27 -41.67 -9.86
C PRO A 284 26.56 -40.96 -10.30
N ASP A 285 27.61 -41.75 -10.43
CA ASP A 285 28.79 -41.61 -11.28
C ASP A 285 29.18 -40.19 -11.75
N ARG A 286 30.26 -39.68 -11.15
CA ARG A 286 31.04 -38.48 -11.55
C ARG A 286 31.83 -38.73 -12.85
N LEU A 287 31.16 -39.22 -13.90
CA LEU A 287 31.79 -39.52 -15.18
C LEU A 287 31.95 -38.24 -16.02
N PRO A 288 33.14 -38.02 -16.60
CA PRO A 288 33.38 -36.92 -17.53
C PRO A 288 32.38 -36.90 -18.70
N GLY A 289 31.81 -35.74 -19.02
CA GLY A 289 30.82 -35.50 -20.08
C GLY A 289 29.36 -35.67 -19.66
N THR A 290 29.09 -36.01 -18.39
CA THR A 290 27.73 -36.19 -17.88
C THR A 290 27.04 -34.85 -17.65
N LEU A 291 25.77 -34.74 -18.06
CA LEU A 291 24.95 -33.55 -17.82
C LEU A 291 24.57 -33.43 -16.34
N VAL A 292 24.71 -32.23 -15.79
CA VAL A 292 24.32 -31.92 -14.42
C VAL A 292 22.84 -31.52 -14.40
N HIS A 293 22.08 -32.19 -13.54
CA HIS A 293 20.69 -31.82 -13.31
C HIS A 293 20.61 -30.60 -12.39
N ILE A 294 20.11 -29.49 -12.92
CA ILE A 294 19.84 -28.25 -12.20
C ILE A 294 18.35 -27.94 -12.39
N PRO A 295 17.46 -28.36 -11.46
CA PRO A 295 16.01 -28.24 -11.62
C PRO A 295 15.51 -26.79 -11.53
N ASP A 296 16.19 -25.95 -10.74
CA ASP A 296 15.87 -24.52 -10.64
C ASP A 296 16.37 -23.78 -11.89
N THR A 297 15.45 -23.25 -12.69
CA THR A 297 15.77 -22.57 -13.94
C THR A 297 16.54 -21.26 -13.73
N ASN A 298 16.33 -20.59 -12.60
CA ASN A 298 17.04 -19.35 -12.27
C ASN A 298 18.47 -19.65 -11.85
N LEU A 299 18.68 -20.71 -11.05
CA LEU A 299 20.01 -21.19 -10.71
C LEU A 299 20.76 -21.66 -11.95
N ARG A 300 20.11 -22.46 -12.80
CA ARG A 300 20.70 -22.93 -14.06
C ARG A 300 21.14 -21.77 -14.93
N THR A 301 20.31 -20.74 -15.03
CA THR A 301 20.63 -19.52 -15.80
C THR A 301 21.81 -18.79 -15.20
N ALA A 302 21.83 -18.58 -13.88
CA ALA A 302 22.93 -17.91 -13.19
C ALA A 302 24.27 -18.67 -13.35
N ILE A 303 24.24 -20.00 -13.25
CA ILE A 303 25.42 -20.85 -13.50
C ILE A 303 25.86 -20.73 -14.97
N ALA A 304 24.94 -20.79 -15.92
CA ALA A 304 25.27 -20.66 -17.34
C ALA A 304 25.91 -19.30 -17.64
N GLU A 305 25.35 -18.20 -17.10
CA GLU A 305 25.89 -16.85 -17.24
C GLU A 305 27.32 -16.74 -16.71
N GLU A 306 27.58 -17.26 -15.51
CA GLU A 306 28.91 -17.23 -14.90
C GLU A 306 29.93 -18.07 -15.67
N LEU A 307 29.50 -19.17 -16.29
CA LEU A 307 30.31 -19.99 -17.19
C LEU A 307 30.46 -19.42 -18.61
N GLY A 308 29.88 -18.24 -18.90
CA GLY A 308 29.90 -17.63 -20.22
C GLY A 308 29.10 -18.37 -21.28
N LYS A 309 28.09 -19.15 -20.86
CA LYS A 309 27.20 -19.94 -21.71
C LYS A 309 25.83 -19.28 -21.88
N GLY A 310 25.13 -19.63 -22.96
CA GLY A 310 23.75 -19.19 -23.16
C GLY A 310 22.77 -19.85 -22.15
N PRO A 311 21.61 -19.24 -21.89
CA PRO A 311 20.67 -19.67 -20.82
C PRO A 311 20.10 -21.08 -21.00
N ASN A 312 20.13 -21.60 -22.23
CA ASN A 312 19.68 -22.96 -22.57
C ASN A 312 20.82 -23.93 -22.84
N ALA A 313 22.09 -23.52 -22.65
CA ALA A 313 23.22 -24.39 -22.85
C ALA A 313 23.19 -25.58 -21.91
N LEU A 314 23.67 -26.72 -22.41
CA LEU A 314 23.89 -27.90 -21.60
C LEU A 314 25.06 -27.62 -20.64
N ILE A 315 24.87 -28.00 -19.37
CA ILE A 315 25.87 -27.86 -18.30
C ILE A 315 26.31 -29.27 -17.92
N THR A 316 27.61 -29.57 -18.08
CA THR A 316 28.23 -30.85 -17.71
C THR A 316 28.91 -30.76 -16.35
N VAL A 317 29.36 -31.91 -15.84
CA VAL A 317 30.16 -31.96 -14.60
C VAL A 317 31.46 -31.17 -14.76
N GLU A 318 32.13 -31.21 -15.91
CA GLU A 318 33.33 -30.39 -16.16
C GLU A 318 33.04 -28.90 -16.15
N ASP A 319 31.89 -28.50 -16.70
CA ASP A 319 31.49 -27.11 -16.67
C ASP A 319 31.35 -26.63 -15.22
N MET A 320 30.72 -27.45 -14.36
CA MET A 320 30.61 -27.15 -12.93
C MET A 320 31.96 -27.11 -12.22
N GLN A 321 32.91 -27.98 -12.59
CA GLN A 321 34.27 -27.92 -12.06
C GLN A 321 35.02 -26.65 -12.48
N GLY A 322 34.61 -25.99 -13.56
CA GLY A 322 35.13 -24.68 -13.98
C GLY A 322 34.58 -23.50 -13.18
N LEU A 323 33.55 -23.71 -12.36
CA LEU A 323 32.92 -22.66 -11.57
C LEU A 323 33.75 -22.36 -10.30
N ASP A 324 34.35 -21.17 -10.23
CA ASP A 324 35.17 -20.71 -9.10
C ASP A 324 34.43 -19.74 -8.16
N ARG A 325 33.39 -19.07 -8.68
CA ARG A 325 32.43 -18.24 -7.93
C ARG A 325 31.06 -18.32 -8.58
N LEU A 326 30.01 -17.94 -7.85
CA LEU A 326 28.67 -17.71 -8.39
C LEU A 326 28.09 -16.42 -7.80
N ASP A 327 27.76 -15.46 -8.67
CA ASP A 327 27.06 -14.22 -8.29
C ASP A 327 25.58 -14.26 -8.68
N ALA A 328 24.69 -14.57 -7.73
CA ALA A 328 23.26 -14.76 -7.98
C ALA A 328 22.32 -14.11 -6.94
N PRO A 329 22.48 -12.81 -6.59
CA PRO A 329 21.55 -12.12 -5.71
C PRO A 329 20.23 -11.81 -6.42
N ASP A 330 19.11 -11.91 -5.70
CA ASP A 330 17.78 -11.50 -6.19
C ASP A 330 17.38 -12.16 -7.53
N LYS A 331 17.61 -13.47 -7.63
CA LYS A 331 17.30 -14.27 -8.83
C LYS A 331 16.06 -15.14 -8.65
N GLY A 332 15.45 -15.13 -7.46
CA GLY A 332 14.31 -15.98 -7.14
C GLY A 332 14.64 -17.47 -7.09
N ILE A 333 15.90 -17.83 -6.80
CA ILE A 333 16.38 -19.20 -6.66
C ILE A 333 15.74 -19.84 -5.42
N GLN A 334 15.29 -21.09 -5.55
CA GLN A 334 14.64 -21.87 -4.49
C GLN A 334 15.38 -23.18 -4.19
N ASP A 335 15.97 -23.80 -5.21
CA ASP A 335 16.62 -25.10 -5.10
C ASP A 335 18.07 -25.03 -5.59
N LEU A 336 19.02 -25.43 -4.73
CA LEU A 336 20.46 -25.43 -5.00
C LEU A 336 20.97 -26.71 -5.68
N THR A 337 20.08 -27.67 -5.98
CA THR A 337 20.43 -28.93 -6.64
C THR A 337 21.21 -28.68 -7.93
N GLY A 338 22.34 -29.36 -8.04
CA GLY A 338 23.33 -29.22 -9.10
C GLY A 338 24.61 -28.52 -8.63
N LEU A 339 24.55 -27.66 -7.61
CA LEU A 339 25.76 -27.01 -7.08
C LEU A 339 26.75 -27.97 -6.43
N GLN A 340 26.33 -29.15 -5.99
CA GLN A 340 27.24 -30.16 -5.41
C GLN A 340 28.38 -30.58 -6.36
N PHE A 341 28.22 -30.34 -7.66
CA PHE A 341 29.24 -30.62 -8.67
C PHE A 341 30.26 -29.48 -8.87
N ALA A 342 30.01 -28.29 -8.31
CA ALA A 342 30.90 -27.13 -8.42
C ALA A 342 32.04 -27.18 -7.39
N THR A 343 32.80 -28.26 -7.39
CA THR A 343 33.76 -28.58 -6.30
C THR A 343 34.91 -27.59 -6.15
N ASN A 344 35.17 -26.74 -7.15
CA ASN A 344 36.20 -25.70 -7.11
C ASN A 344 35.66 -24.32 -6.70
N VAL A 345 34.37 -24.20 -6.38
CA VAL A 345 33.78 -22.91 -6.02
C VAL A 345 34.33 -22.42 -4.68
N THR A 346 34.71 -21.15 -4.65
CA THR A 346 35.29 -20.47 -3.49
C THR A 346 34.40 -19.35 -2.95
N SER A 347 33.42 -18.89 -3.74
CA SER A 347 32.52 -17.80 -3.34
C SER A 347 31.11 -17.99 -3.88
N LEU A 348 30.11 -17.95 -3.00
CA LEU A 348 28.69 -18.01 -3.34
C LEU A 348 27.96 -16.75 -2.85
N GLN A 349 27.41 -15.95 -3.77
CA GLN A 349 26.51 -14.82 -3.47
C GLN A 349 25.07 -15.24 -3.80
N LEU A 350 24.32 -15.61 -2.77
CA LEU A 350 22.96 -16.17 -2.85
C LEU A 350 21.93 -15.32 -2.09
N ARG A 351 22.25 -14.06 -1.77
CA ARG A 351 21.36 -13.16 -1.02
C ARG A 351 20.04 -12.87 -1.76
N ASP A 352 19.00 -12.52 -1.01
CA ASP A 352 17.70 -12.09 -1.56
C ASP A 352 17.04 -13.17 -2.46
N ASN A 353 17.16 -14.45 -2.09
CA ASN A 353 16.51 -15.57 -2.79
C ASN A 353 15.43 -16.23 -1.91
N LYS A 354 14.94 -17.40 -2.33
CA LYS A 354 13.90 -18.18 -1.65
C LYS A 354 14.40 -19.58 -1.25
N ILE A 355 15.71 -19.70 -1.02
CA ILE A 355 16.37 -20.95 -0.65
C ILE A 355 15.87 -21.38 0.74
N SER A 356 15.69 -22.69 0.92
CA SER A 356 15.40 -23.30 2.22
C SER A 356 16.35 -24.44 2.60
N ASP A 357 17.02 -25.04 1.62
CA ASP A 357 17.90 -26.19 1.81
C ASP A 357 19.34 -25.89 1.33
N LEU A 358 20.30 -26.09 2.23
CA LEU A 358 21.73 -25.92 1.97
C LEU A 358 22.45 -27.27 1.74
N SER A 359 21.74 -28.40 1.77
CA SER A 359 22.31 -29.72 1.54
C SER A 359 23.12 -29.84 0.23
N PRO A 360 22.76 -29.18 -0.90
CA PRO A 360 23.54 -29.27 -2.13
C PRO A 360 24.93 -28.63 -2.05
N ILE A 361 25.21 -27.81 -1.03
CA ILE A 361 26.53 -27.18 -0.85
C ILE A 361 27.39 -27.84 0.23
N ALA A 362 26.92 -28.94 0.84
CA ALA A 362 27.56 -29.58 2.00
C ALA A 362 29.01 -30.05 1.76
N GLU A 363 29.34 -30.41 0.52
CA GLU A 363 30.63 -30.97 0.12
C GLU A 363 31.53 -29.96 -0.63
N LEU A 364 31.14 -28.68 -0.67
CA LEU A 364 31.90 -27.62 -1.35
C LEU A 364 33.05 -27.13 -0.46
N ILE A 365 33.95 -28.04 -0.11
CA ILE A 365 35.01 -27.85 0.89
C ILE A 365 36.00 -26.72 0.56
N ASN A 366 36.02 -26.22 -0.69
CA ASN A 366 36.84 -25.09 -1.12
C ASN A 366 36.17 -23.73 -0.90
N LEU A 367 34.94 -23.70 -0.36
CA LEU A 367 34.19 -22.48 -0.14
C LEU A 367 34.87 -21.60 0.91
N VAL A 368 35.14 -20.35 0.53
CA VAL A 368 35.77 -19.31 1.37
C VAL A 368 34.76 -18.24 1.78
N ARG A 369 33.82 -17.91 0.89
CA ARG A 369 32.82 -16.86 1.11
C ARG A 369 31.42 -17.36 0.82
N LEU A 370 30.52 -17.19 1.78
CA LEU A 370 29.13 -17.65 1.67
C LEU A 370 28.16 -16.57 2.14
N TYR A 371 27.42 -15.98 1.21
CA TYR A 371 26.46 -14.91 1.48
C TYR A 371 25.05 -15.39 1.09
N PHE A 372 24.19 -15.66 2.07
CA PHE A 372 22.82 -16.18 1.82
C PHE A 372 21.77 -15.43 2.63
N SER A 373 22.06 -14.18 2.99
CA SER A 373 21.13 -13.33 3.71
C SER A 373 19.80 -13.16 2.97
N ARG A 374 18.71 -12.94 3.70
CA ARG A 374 17.34 -12.76 3.18
C ARG A 374 16.72 -13.99 2.49
N ASN A 375 17.24 -15.18 2.78
CA ASN A 375 16.58 -16.45 2.48
C ASN A 375 15.76 -16.89 3.70
N ARG A 376 14.52 -16.37 3.80
CA ARG A 376 13.67 -16.43 5.01
C ARG A 376 13.27 -17.83 5.48
N ASN A 377 13.60 -18.88 4.72
CA ASN A 377 13.25 -20.26 5.05
C ASN A 377 14.45 -21.13 5.43
N ILE A 378 15.68 -20.59 5.41
CA ILE A 378 16.85 -21.31 5.92
C ILE A 378 16.83 -21.28 7.45
N TYR A 379 16.85 -22.46 8.06
CA TYR A 379 16.95 -22.64 9.51
C TYR A 379 18.05 -23.62 9.91
N ASP A 380 18.41 -24.57 9.04
CA ASP A 380 19.43 -25.59 9.28
C ASP A 380 20.78 -25.20 8.66
N LEU A 381 21.82 -25.22 9.48
CA LEU A 381 23.21 -24.97 9.09
C LEU A 381 24.08 -26.23 9.14
N SER A 382 23.52 -27.40 9.47
CA SER A 382 24.24 -28.68 9.51
C SER A 382 25.05 -28.98 8.23
N PRO A 383 24.60 -28.60 7.01
CA PRO A 383 25.40 -28.78 5.79
C PRO A 383 26.74 -28.03 5.81
N LEU A 384 26.88 -26.98 6.62
CA LEU A 384 28.08 -26.14 6.64
C LEU A 384 29.20 -26.69 7.53
N LYS A 385 28.92 -27.70 8.36
CA LYS A 385 29.82 -28.19 9.43
C LYS A 385 31.23 -28.53 8.93
N ASN A 386 31.36 -29.08 7.72
CA ASN A 386 32.63 -29.54 7.17
C ASN A 386 33.33 -28.50 6.27
N LEU A 387 32.74 -27.32 6.07
CA LEU A 387 33.25 -26.28 5.16
C LEU A 387 34.33 -25.42 5.82
N THR A 388 35.35 -26.07 6.36
CA THR A 388 36.36 -25.47 7.25
C THR A 388 37.20 -24.34 6.62
N ASN A 389 37.16 -24.16 5.30
CA ASN A 389 37.82 -23.07 4.58
C ASN A 389 37.03 -21.75 4.56
N ILE A 390 35.79 -21.72 5.06
CA ILE A 390 34.98 -20.50 5.12
C ILE A 390 35.68 -19.46 5.99
N GLU A 391 35.93 -18.29 5.42
CA GLU A 391 36.45 -17.10 6.10
C GLU A 391 35.37 -16.04 6.35
N HIS A 392 34.35 -15.95 5.47
CA HIS A 392 33.31 -14.93 5.55
C HIS A 392 31.92 -15.53 5.34
N ILE A 393 31.01 -15.26 6.28
CA ILE A 393 29.63 -15.73 6.19
C ILE A 393 28.63 -14.61 6.54
N THR A 394 27.58 -14.45 5.74
CA THR A 394 26.45 -13.55 6.09
C THR A 394 25.10 -14.22 5.88
N PHE A 395 24.22 -14.11 6.88
CA PHE A 395 22.94 -14.83 6.90
C PHE A 395 21.84 -14.11 7.69
N PHE A 396 21.85 -12.78 7.68
CA PHE A 396 20.77 -11.99 8.27
C PHE A 396 19.42 -12.21 7.56
N GLU A 397 18.31 -11.96 8.27
CA GLU A 397 16.95 -12.23 7.79
C GLU A 397 16.72 -13.70 7.33
N THR A 398 17.29 -14.64 8.09
CA THR A 398 17.01 -16.10 8.00
C THR A 398 16.26 -16.57 9.26
N LYS A 399 15.93 -17.86 9.35
CA LYS A 399 15.35 -18.50 10.55
C LYS A 399 16.38 -19.24 11.40
N VAL A 400 17.67 -18.98 11.17
CA VAL A 400 18.77 -19.63 11.90
C VAL A 400 18.74 -19.20 13.36
N SER A 401 18.75 -20.18 14.26
CA SER A 401 18.93 -20.00 15.70
C SER A 401 20.08 -20.82 16.28
N ASP A 402 20.45 -21.93 15.63
CA ASP A 402 21.55 -22.80 16.03
C ASP A 402 22.77 -22.58 15.13
N ILE A 403 23.90 -22.20 15.75
CA ILE A 403 25.20 -22.03 15.09
C ILE A 403 26.22 -23.07 15.53
N SER A 404 25.80 -24.16 16.19
CA SER A 404 26.68 -25.29 16.54
C SER A 404 27.51 -25.84 15.36
N PRO A 405 27.04 -25.84 14.09
CA PRO A 405 27.87 -26.24 12.96
C PRO A 405 29.09 -25.34 12.72
N PHE A 406 29.14 -24.13 13.28
CA PHE A 406 30.26 -23.21 13.11
C PHE A 406 31.48 -23.54 13.98
N ALA A 407 31.36 -24.46 14.95
CA ALA A 407 32.45 -24.82 15.86
C ALA A 407 33.73 -25.28 15.15
N GLU A 408 33.60 -25.88 13.96
CA GLU A 408 34.72 -26.41 13.17
C GLU A 408 35.19 -25.45 12.06
N LEU A 409 34.58 -24.26 11.92
CA LEU A 409 34.96 -23.26 10.92
C LEU A 409 36.18 -22.45 11.38
N ILE A 410 37.28 -23.14 11.65
CA ILE A 410 38.51 -22.58 12.26
C ILE A 410 39.17 -21.46 11.44
N ASN A 411 38.79 -21.29 10.17
CA ASN A 411 39.26 -20.20 9.30
C ASN A 411 38.35 -18.97 9.30
N LEU A 412 37.23 -18.99 10.03
CA LEU A 412 36.25 -17.90 10.04
C LEU A 412 36.88 -16.60 10.56
N ARG A 413 36.76 -15.54 9.78
CA ARG A 413 37.22 -14.17 10.07
C ARG A 413 36.07 -13.22 10.31
N SER A 414 34.96 -13.39 9.59
CA SER A 414 33.81 -12.49 9.67
C SER A 414 32.50 -13.25 9.65
N ILE A 415 31.61 -12.91 10.59
CA ILE A 415 30.27 -13.47 10.70
C ILE A 415 29.25 -12.36 10.93
N HIS A 416 28.32 -12.17 9.99
CA HIS A 416 27.27 -11.15 10.10
C HIS A 416 25.87 -11.75 9.94
N ALA A 417 25.07 -11.62 10.99
CA ALA A 417 23.65 -11.97 10.98
C ALA A 417 22.92 -11.03 11.93
N TRP A 418 22.27 -9.99 11.40
CA TRP A 418 21.36 -9.15 12.17
C TRP A 418 19.92 -9.70 12.08
N GLY A 419 19.09 -9.43 13.09
CA GLY A 419 17.70 -9.91 13.15
C GLY A 419 17.58 -11.43 13.34
N HIS A 420 18.44 -12.03 14.16
CA HIS A 420 18.54 -13.48 14.40
C HIS A 420 17.80 -13.91 15.68
N ASN A 421 17.72 -15.23 15.90
CA ASN A 421 17.29 -15.82 17.17
C ASN A 421 18.38 -16.68 17.83
N ILE A 422 19.65 -16.39 17.53
CA ILE A 422 20.82 -16.99 18.20
C ILE A 422 20.95 -16.43 19.62
N SER A 423 21.21 -17.31 20.58
CA SER A 423 21.48 -16.96 21.98
C SER A 423 22.76 -17.60 22.54
N ASP A 424 23.25 -18.68 21.93
CA ASP A 424 24.45 -19.40 22.37
C ASP A 424 25.63 -19.09 21.43
N LEU A 425 26.68 -18.48 21.99
CA LEU A 425 27.92 -18.17 21.28
C LEU A 425 29.05 -19.15 21.56
N SER A 426 28.82 -20.21 22.34
CA SER A 426 29.82 -21.24 22.66
C SER A 426 30.50 -21.85 21.41
N PRO A 427 29.84 -22.01 20.25
CA PRO A 427 30.50 -22.51 19.04
C PRO A 427 31.60 -21.57 18.51
N LEU A 428 31.62 -20.30 18.91
CA LEU A 428 32.61 -19.33 18.42
C LEU A 428 33.89 -19.27 19.27
N ALA A 429 33.91 -19.90 20.45
CA ALA A 429 34.94 -19.69 21.46
C ALA A 429 36.38 -20.00 21.01
N ASN A 430 36.55 -20.94 20.07
CA ASN A 430 37.85 -21.37 19.58
C ASN A 430 38.21 -20.82 18.18
N LEU A 431 37.38 -19.95 17.61
CA LEU A 431 37.58 -19.41 16.27
C LEU A 431 38.56 -18.23 16.28
N THR A 432 39.82 -18.52 16.62
CA THR A 432 40.88 -17.53 16.92
C THR A 432 41.22 -16.57 15.77
N LYS A 433 40.74 -16.83 14.55
CA LYS A 433 40.89 -15.95 13.39
C LYS A 433 39.75 -14.93 13.22
N LEU A 434 38.72 -14.97 14.08
CA LEU A 434 37.62 -14.02 14.04
C LEU A 434 38.13 -12.59 14.27
N GLU A 435 37.77 -11.73 13.32
CA GLU A 435 38.12 -10.30 13.28
C GLU A 435 36.88 -9.42 13.45
N SER A 436 35.71 -9.85 12.92
CA SER A 436 34.47 -9.07 12.90
C SER A 436 33.24 -9.95 13.18
N ILE A 437 32.44 -9.56 14.17
CA ILE A 437 31.17 -10.21 14.53
C ILE A 437 30.06 -9.16 14.52
N ASN A 438 28.98 -9.42 13.78
CA ASN A 438 27.78 -8.59 13.79
C ASN A 438 26.53 -9.43 14.04
N PHE A 439 25.98 -9.29 15.24
CA PHE A 439 24.78 -9.95 15.73
C PHE A 439 23.87 -8.92 16.37
N CYS A 440 23.41 -7.93 15.58
CA CYS A 440 22.46 -6.94 16.05
C CYS A 440 21.01 -7.44 15.92
N GLY A 441 20.20 -7.28 16.96
CA GLY A 441 18.75 -7.50 16.93
C GLY A 441 18.34 -8.95 17.17
N GLY A 442 18.68 -9.49 18.33
CA GLY A 442 18.38 -10.84 18.80
C GLY A 442 18.20 -10.90 20.31
N ASN A 443 18.88 -11.85 20.95
CA ASN A 443 18.75 -12.14 22.39
C ASN A 443 20.04 -12.73 22.99
N ILE A 444 21.20 -12.25 22.56
CA ILE A 444 22.51 -12.63 23.10
C ILE A 444 22.77 -11.83 24.39
N SER A 445 22.55 -12.46 25.55
CA SER A 445 22.88 -11.85 26.84
C SER A 445 24.27 -12.24 27.35
N ASP A 446 24.79 -13.40 26.94
CA ASP A 446 26.09 -13.91 27.34
C ASP A 446 27.02 -13.99 26.12
N PHE A 447 28.04 -13.15 26.12
CA PHE A 447 29.09 -13.12 25.10
C PHE A 447 30.47 -13.45 25.68
N THR A 448 30.51 -14.04 26.88
CA THR A 448 31.73 -14.61 27.48
C THR A 448 32.49 -15.55 26.54
N PRO A 449 31.84 -16.37 25.68
CA PRO A 449 32.55 -17.19 24.69
C PRO A 449 33.46 -16.40 23.74
N LEU A 450 33.24 -15.09 23.54
CA LEU A 450 34.08 -14.26 22.68
C LEU A 450 35.37 -13.80 23.38
N VAL A 451 35.43 -13.90 24.72
CA VAL A 451 36.59 -13.53 25.51
C VAL A 451 37.80 -14.37 25.09
N GLY A 452 38.94 -13.71 24.91
CA GLY A 452 40.18 -14.37 24.52
C GLY A 452 40.36 -14.58 23.01
N LEU A 453 39.43 -14.14 22.16
CA LEU A 453 39.64 -14.10 20.71
C LEU A 453 40.66 -12.99 20.35
N PRO A 454 41.90 -13.35 19.96
CA PRO A 454 43.02 -12.40 19.94
C PRO A 454 42.96 -11.40 18.78
N ASN A 455 42.19 -11.71 17.73
CA ASN A 455 42.11 -10.91 16.50
C ASN A 455 40.79 -10.12 16.38
N LEU A 456 39.89 -10.21 17.37
CA LEU A 456 38.59 -9.55 17.29
C LEU A 456 38.77 -8.03 17.40
N THR A 457 38.43 -7.32 16.32
CA THR A 457 38.59 -5.86 16.21
C THR A 457 37.27 -5.11 16.01
N GLU A 458 36.22 -5.82 15.59
CA GLU A 458 34.89 -5.26 15.39
C GLU A 458 33.82 -6.15 16.03
N LEU A 459 33.00 -5.56 16.90
CA LEU A 459 31.91 -6.26 17.58
C LEU A 459 30.65 -5.40 17.57
N TYR A 460 29.58 -5.95 16.99
CA TYR A 460 28.28 -5.29 16.92
C TYR A 460 27.22 -6.18 17.58
N LEU A 461 26.67 -5.71 18.70
CA LEU A 461 25.68 -6.39 19.54
C LEU A 461 24.55 -5.42 19.92
N ALA A 462 24.11 -4.60 18.96
CA ALA A 462 23.04 -3.65 19.21
C ALA A 462 21.68 -4.36 19.33
N GLY A 463 20.89 -4.06 20.36
CA GLY A 463 19.53 -4.62 20.48
C GLY A 463 19.47 -6.04 21.06
N GLU A 464 20.50 -6.50 21.76
CA GLU A 464 20.61 -7.86 22.31
C GLU A 464 20.05 -8.03 23.74
N LYS A 465 19.58 -6.94 24.37
CA LYS A 465 19.13 -6.88 25.77
C LYS A 465 20.27 -7.13 26.78
N ILE A 466 21.50 -6.78 26.42
CA ILE A 466 22.67 -6.91 27.29
C ILE A 466 22.59 -5.89 28.44
N SER A 467 22.86 -6.31 29.66
CA SER A 467 22.98 -5.43 30.83
C SER A 467 24.36 -5.49 31.49
N ASP A 468 24.99 -6.67 31.49
CA ASP A 468 26.35 -6.89 31.94
C ASP A 468 27.31 -6.92 30.74
N ILE A 469 28.26 -5.99 30.72
CA ILE A 469 29.32 -5.94 29.71
C ILE A 469 30.70 -6.25 30.27
N SER A 470 30.81 -6.80 31.48
CA SER A 470 32.09 -7.18 32.08
C SER A 470 33.01 -8.01 31.17
N PRO A 471 32.52 -8.93 30.30
CA PRO A 471 33.40 -9.68 29.40
C PRO A 471 34.14 -8.80 28.37
N ILE A 472 33.64 -7.58 28.07
CA ILE A 472 34.27 -6.69 27.09
C ILE A 472 35.66 -6.21 27.52
N ALA A 473 35.95 -6.19 28.83
CA ALA A 473 37.20 -5.64 29.38
C ALA A 473 38.45 -6.36 28.86
N GLU A 474 38.32 -7.63 28.46
CA GLU A 474 39.41 -8.45 27.94
C GLU A 474 39.60 -8.30 26.41
N LEU A 475 38.63 -7.71 25.70
CA LEU A 475 38.65 -7.53 24.25
C LEU A 475 39.43 -6.25 23.85
N THR A 476 40.65 -6.11 24.35
CA THR A 476 41.49 -4.91 24.20
C THR A 476 41.90 -4.57 22.76
N GLY A 477 41.73 -5.52 21.82
CA GLY A 477 41.95 -5.34 20.39
C GLY A 477 40.84 -4.58 19.66
N LEU A 478 39.68 -4.36 20.29
CA LEU A 478 38.53 -3.72 19.66
C LEU A 478 38.84 -2.30 19.18
N THR A 479 38.43 -2.02 17.94
CA THR A 479 38.50 -0.70 17.31
C THR A 479 37.12 -0.15 16.96
N ARG A 480 36.12 -1.02 16.80
CA ARG A 480 34.71 -0.66 16.61
C ARG A 480 33.83 -1.48 17.53
N LEU A 481 32.97 -0.81 18.28
CA LEU A 481 32.04 -1.45 19.21
C LEU A 481 30.66 -0.81 19.12
N ASP A 482 29.64 -1.61 18.81
CA ASP A 482 28.23 -1.21 18.87
C ASP A 482 27.50 -1.98 19.97
N LEU A 483 27.03 -1.24 20.96
CA LEU A 483 26.23 -1.70 22.08
C LEU A 483 24.95 -0.88 22.23
N ALA A 484 24.49 -0.24 21.15
CA ALA A 484 23.23 0.51 21.13
C ALA A 484 22.04 -0.37 21.52
N ARG A 485 20.94 0.25 21.97
CA ARG A 485 19.65 -0.43 22.17
C ARG A 485 19.70 -1.62 23.15
N ASN A 486 20.59 -1.56 24.15
CA ASN A 486 20.72 -2.58 25.19
C ASN A 486 20.11 -2.11 26.52
N GLN A 487 20.55 -2.63 27.66
CA GLN A 487 20.10 -2.29 29.03
C GLN A 487 21.30 -1.97 29.93
N ILE A 488 22.37 -1.40 29.35
CA ILE A 488 23.66 -1.19 30.01
C ILE A 488 23.58 0.03 30.93
N SER A 489 24.10 -0.07 32.14
CA SER A 489 24.22 1.07 33.07
C SER A 489 25.65 1.32 33.54
N ASP A 490 26.43 0.26 33.74
CA ASP A 490 27.84 0.31 34.07
C ASP A 490 28.70 0.14 32.82
N ILE A 491 29.49 1.17 32.49
CA ILE A 491 30.45 1.16 31.39
C ILE A 491 31.91 1.16 31.86
N SER A 492 32.17 0.93 33.14
CA SER A 492 33.52 0.79 33.68
C SER A 492 34.38 -0.26 32.95
N PRO A 493 33.83 -1.38 32.40
CA PRO A 493 34.61 -2.32 31.60
C PRO A 493 35.23 -1.73 30.32
N LEU A 494 34.72 -0.59 29.82
CA LEU A 494 35.23 0.06 28.61
C LEU A 494 36.52 0.85 28.83
N ALA A 495 36.88 1.18 30.08
CA ALA A 495 37.97 2.13 30.38
C ALA A 495 39.34 1.72 29.81
N GLY A 496 39.58 0.42 29.62
CA GLY A 496 40.82 -0.14 29.09
C GLY A 496 40.89 -0.27 27.57
N LEU A 497 39.79 -0.03 26.84
CA LEU A 497 39.69 -0.28 25.39
C LEU A 497 40.26 0.87 24.55
N ILE A 498 41.49 1.27 24.85
CA ILE A 498 42.16 2.46 24.29
C ILE A 498 42.34 2.44 22.76
N ASN A 499 42.13 1.30 22.11
CA ASN A 499 42.20 1.15 20.65
C ASN A 499 40.87 1.50 19.94
N LEU A 500 39.79 1.74 20.70
CA LEU A 500 38.50 2.13 20.13
C LEU A 500 38.59 3.43 19.35
N LYS A 501 38.04 3.38 18.13
CA LYS A 501 37.90 4.51 17.20
C LYS A 501 36.44 4.86 16.97
N TRP A 502 35.55 3.89 17.11
CA TRP A 502 34.12 4.04 16.92
C TRP A 502 33.38 3.31 18.05
N LEU A 503 32.56 4.03 18.81
CA LEU A 503 31.79 3.51 19.93
C LEU A 503 30.35 4.02 19.84
N GLU A 504 29.40 3.10 19.88
CA GLU A 504 27.97 3.40 19.90
C GLU A 504 27.33 2.74 21.13
N LEU A 505 26.68 3.56 21.95
CA LEU A 505 26.05 3.25 23.22
C LEU A 505 24.66 3.91 23.34
N GLY A 506 24.16 4.52 22.25
CA GLY A 506 22.91 5.24 22.26
C GLY A 506 21.67 4.34 22.28
N ARG A 507 20.51 4.93 22.63
CA ARG A 507 19.17 4.29 22.72
C ARG A 507 19.06 3.15 23.74
N ASN A 508 18.00 3.19 24.56
CA ASN A 508 17.59 2.17 25.54
C ASN A 508 18.61 1.73 26.61
N ASN A 509 19.85 2.20 26.56
CA ASN A 509 20.77 2.07 27.69
C ASN A 509 20.36 3.00 28.86
N HIS A 510 21.02 2.81 30.00
CA HIS A 510 20.74 3.50 31.26
C HIS A 510 22.01 4.13 31.85
N ILE A 511 22.93 4.55 30.99
CA ILE A 511 24.24 5.09 31.36
C ILE A 511 24.06 6.47 31.97
N SER A 512 24.65 6.71 33.14
CA SER A 512 24.68 8.03 33.80
C SER A 512 26.09 8.58 34.01
N ASP A 513 27.08 7.70 34.18
CA ASP A 513 28.49 8.06 34.36
C ASP A 513 29.29 7.75 33.09
N VAL A 514 29.85 8.78 32.47
CA VAL A 514 30.71 8.68 31.27
C VAL A 514 32.20 8.78 31.58
N SER A 515 32.59 8.90 32.86
CA SER A 515 34.00 8.97 33.26
C SER A 515 34.89 7.82 32.77
N PRO A 516 34.40 6.57 32.60
CA PRO A 516 35.21 5.50 32.02
C PRO A 516 35.68 5.78 30.58
N LEU A 517 34.98 6.65 29.83
CA LEU A 517 35.31 6.96 28.44
C LEU A 517 36.43 8.01 28.31
N ALA A 518 36.77 8.73 29.39
CA ALA A 518 37.70 9.86 29.36
C ALA A 518 39.11 9.49 28.85
N GLY A 519 39.51 8.21 29.02
CA GLY A 519 40.81 7.69 28.57
C GLY A 519 40.87 7.24 27.11
N LEU A 520 39.73 7.16 26.40
CA LEU A 520 39.62 6.60 25.04
C LEU A 520 40.05 7.60 23.96
N THR A 521 41.28 8.12 24.08
CA THR A 521 41.79 9.23 23.26
C THR A 521 41.89 8.97 21.76
N ASN A 522 41.83 7.70 21.31
CA ASN A 522 41.78 7.34 19.88
C ASN A 522 40.37 7.41 19.27
N LEU A 523 39.34 7.67 20.08
CA LEU A 523 37.96 7.70 19.64
C LEU A 523 37.73 8.85 18.65
N LYS A 524 37.04 8.55 17.55
CA LYS A 524 36.66 9.52 16.50
C LYS A 524 35.15 9.66 16.36
N TRP A 525 34.41 8.64 16.77
CA TRP A 525 32.96 8.63 16.80
C TRP A 525 32.47 8.12 18.15
N LEU A 526 31.58 8.89 18.79
CA LEU A 526 30.93 8.52 20.03
C LEU A 526 29.41 8.77 19.93
N GLY A 527 28.62 7.70 19.98
CA GLY A 527 27.18 7.78 20.18
C GLY A 527 26.81 7.37 21.60
N ILE A 528 26.17 8.27 22.34
CA ILE A 528 25.71 8.10 23.74
C ILE A 528 24.32 8.74 23.94
N TYR A 529 23.60 9.02 22.86
CA TYR A 529 22.29 9.66 22.88
C TYR A 529 21.23 8.77 23.55
N GLU A 530 20.17 9.38 24.07
CA GLU A 530 19.06 8.71 24.76
C GLU A 530 19.54 7.80 25.92
N ASN A 531 20.32 8.38 26.83
CA ASN A 531 20.80 7.76 28.07
C ASN A 531 20.36 8.61 29.28
N LYS A 532 20.96 8.37 30.47
CA LYS A 532 20.68 9.08 31.73
C LYS A 532 21.86 9.96 32.17
N ILE A 533 22.65 10.46 31.22
CA ILE A 533 23.86 11.23 31.49
C ILE A 533 23.49 12.63 31.99
N THR A 534 23.94 12.98 33.19
CA THR A 534 23.70 14.28 33.84
C THR A 534 24.93 15.18 33.88
N ASP A 535 26.12 14.64 33.59
CA ASP A 535 27.38 15.37 33.58
C ASP A 535 28.25 14.92 32.41
N MET A 536 28.58 15.86 31.52
CA MET A 536 29.45 15.64 30.36
C MET A 536 30.89 16.11 30.57
N SER A 537 31.20 16.77 31.69
CA SER A 537 32.54 17.28 31.98
C SER A 537 33.66 16.23 31.91
N PRO A 538 33.45 14.93 32.21
CA PRO A 538 34.49 13.93 32.03
C PRO A 538 34.96 13.79 30.57
N LEU A 539 34.15 14.21 29.60
CA LEU A 539 34.45 14.11 28.16
C LEU A 539 35.00 15.40 27.55
N ASP A 540 35.18 16.48 28.32
CA ASP A 540 35.64 17.78 27.79
C ASP A 540 36.94 17.66 26.98
N LYS A 541 37.93 16.91 27.49
CA LYS A 541 39.20 16.67 26.77
C LYS A 541 39.04 15.74 25.57
N LEU A 542 38.12 14.79 25.64
CA LEU A 542 37.86 13.84 24.57
C LEU A 542 37.17 14.53 23.38
N ARG A 543 36.29 15.50 23.68
CA ARG A 543 35.51 16.26 22.70
C ARG A 543 36.38 16.96 21.65
N GLU A 544 37.58 17.38 22.02
CA GLU A 544 38.54 18.00 21.09
C GLU A 544 39.07 17.03 20.01
N ASN A 545 39.05 15.71 20.28
CA ASN A 545 39.57 14.67 19.40
C ASN A 545 38.49 13.94 18.58
N LEU A 546 37.23 14.08 18.99
CA LEU A 546 36.08 13.46 18.32
C LEU A 546 35.78 14.19 17.02
N THR A 547 35.67 13.43 15.93
CA THR A 547 35.13 13.96 14.68
C THR A 547 33.63 14.18 14.81
N ARG A 548 32.93 13.31 15.55
CA ARG A 548 31.48 13.37 15.79
C ARG A 548 31.12 12.83 17.16
N ILE A 549 30.17 13.48 17.82
CA ILE A 549 29.57 13.06 19.09
C ILE A 549 28.05 13.24 19.03
N HIS A 550 27.29 12.18 19.31
CA HIS A 550 25.82 12.25 19.42
C HIS A 550 25.40 11.92 20.83
N TRP A 551 24.74 12.86 21.51
CA TRP A 551 24.43 12.74 22.93
C TRP A 551 23.10 13.42 23.32
N PHE A 552 22.25 13.70 22.34
CA PHE A 552 20.89 14.19 22.55
C PHE A 552 20.05 13.24 23.41
N GLY A 553 18.94 13.71 23.96
CA GLY A 553 18.06 12.88 24.79
C GLY A 553 18.66 12.46 26.13
N ASN A 554 19.78 13.07 26.54
CA ASN A 554 20.34 12.94 27.88
C ASN A 554 19.90 14.11 28.77
N PRO A 555 19.74 13.93 30.09
CA PRO A 555 19.48 15.03 31.03
C PRO A 555 20.50 16.18 30.98
N ALA A 556 21.75 15.91 30.61
CA ALA A 556 22.79 16.93 30.44
C ALA A 556 22.70 17.69 29.11
N PHE A 557 21.91 17.20 28.15
CA PHE A 557 21.75 17.87 26.86
C PHE A 557 21.01 19.20 27.09
N PRO A 558 21.52 20.33 26.58
CA PRO A 558 20.90 21.63 26.83
C PRO A 558 19.44 21.68 26.32
N GLU A 559 18.56 22.26 27.13
CA GLU A 559 17.17 22.53 26.72
C GLU A 559 17.14 23.73 25.78
N GLY A 560 16.63 23.54 24.56
CA GLY A 560 16.37 24.62 23.61
C GLY A 560 15.02 25.27 23.85
N GLY A 561 14.87 26.52 23.41
CA GLY A 561 13.57 27.19 23.37
C GLY A 561 12.59 26.55 22.39
N PRO A 562 11.33 27.01 22.34
CA PRO A 562 10.31 26.43 21.47
C PRO A 562 10.71 26.49 19.99
N PRO A 563 10.29 25.52 19.16
CA PRO A 563 10.50 25.57 17.73
C PRO A 563 9.91 26.84 17.10
N ILE A 564 10.55 27.35 16.05
CA ILE A 564 10.09 28.48 15.26
C ILE A 564 8.90 28.00 14.41
N GLU A 565 7.68 28.22 14.88
CA GLU A 565 6.46 27.68 14.26
C GLU A 565 6.09 28.29 12.89
N GLY A 566 6.62 29.46 12.52
CA GLY A 566 6.31 30.09 11.23
C GLY A 566 5.44 31.35 11.30
N PRO A 567 4.98 31.87 10.15
CA PRO A 567 4.94 31.19 8.85
C PRO A 567 6.30 31.05 8.17
N TRP A 568 6.58 29.88 7.62
CA TRP A 568 7.72 29.58 6.75
C TRP A 568 7.26 29.56 5.28
N LEU A 569 8.07 30.07 4.36
CA LEU A 569 7.87 29.82 2.93
C LEU A 569 8.64 28.58 2.53
N TRP A 570 7.96 27.64 1.89
CA TRP A 570 8.53 26.37 1.46
C TRP A 570 8.41 26.18 -0.05
N ILE A 571 9.41 25.53 -0.65
CA ILE A 571 9.38 25.08 -2.05
C ILE A 571 10.02 23.70 -2.18
N ALA A 572 9.43 22.84 -3.00
CA ALA A 572 9.97 21.52 -3.33
C ALA A 572 10.63 21.55 -4.73
N LEU A 573 11.87 21.10 -4.82
CA LEU A 573 12.66 21.11 -6.06
C LEU A 573 13.33 19.75 -6.31
N PRO A 574 13.52 19.34 -7.58
CA PRO A 574 14.21 18.08 -7.92
C PRO A 574 15.61 17.97 -7.32
N ILE A 575 16.03 16.74 -7.01
CA ILE A 575 17.35 16.48 -6.43
C ILE A 575 18.45 16.77 -7.44
N HIS A 576 19.33 17.69 -7.06
CA HIS A 576 20.63 17.87 -7.66
C HIS A 576 21.72 17.89 -6.58
N TYR A 577 22.92 17.44 -6.94
CA TYR A 577 24.12 17.58 -6.10
C TYR A 577 25.06 18.64 -6.69
N PRO A 578 25.70 19.49 -5.86
CA PRO A 578 25.52 19.64 -4.40
C PRO A 578 24.19 20.34 -4.02
N MET A 579 23.74 20.21 -2.76
CA MET A 579 22.39 20.66 -2.32
C MET A 579 22.17 22.17 -2.45
N ASP A 580 23.18 22.97 -2.14
CA ASP A 580 23.17 24.43 -2.24
C ASP A 580 23.01 24.94 -3.68
N SER A 581 23.29 24.09 -4.68
CA SER A 581 23.13 24.41 -6.11
C SER A 581 21.71 24.22 -6.66
N ILE A 582 20.80 23.61 -5.91
CA ILE A 582 19.47 23.22 -6.43
C ILE A 582 18.68 24.45 -6.88
N LEU A 583 18.55 25.47 -6.02
CA LEU A 583 17.89 26.74 -6.36
C LEU A 583 18.50 27.37 -7.62
N SER A 584 19.84 27.35 -7.72
CA SER A 584 20.54 27.93 -8.87
C SER A 584 20.31 27.15 -10.15
N LYS A 585 20.18 25.82 -10.10
CA LYS A 585 19.93 25.00 -11.30
C LYS A 585 18.51 25.18 -11.80
N GLU A 586 17.53 25.08 -10.91
CA GLU A 586 16.12 25.18 -11.26
C GLU A 586 15.70 26.59 -11.71
N SER A 587 16.41 27.62 -11.23
CA SER A 587 16.21 29.00 -11.68
C SER A 587 17.04 29.40 -12.91
N GLY A 588 17.87 28.50 -13.46
CA GLY A 588 18.77 28.84 -14.57
C GLY A 588 19.90 29.82 -14.18
N GLY A 589 20.29 29.86 -12.91
CA GLY A 589 21.35 30.70 -12.36
C GLY A 589 20.87 32.01 -11.74
N ILE A 590 19.56 32.23 -11.67
CA ILE A 590 18.97 33.51 -11.25
C ILE A 590 18.82 33.62 -9.73
N VAL A 591 18.63 32.50 -9.03
CA VAL A 591 18.39 32.45 -7.59
C VAL A 591 19.27 31.38 -6.95
N THR A 592 20.07 31.74 -5.97
CA THR A 592 20.98 30.86 -5.24
C THR A 592 20.55 30.67 -3.77
N ALA A 593 21.04 29.62 -3.11
CA ALA A 593 20.81 29.43 -1.67
C ALA A 593 21.33 30.62 -0.85
N THR A 594 22.48 31.20 -1.23
CA THR A 594 23.03 32.41 -0.61
C THR A 594 22.09 33.61 -0.78
N GLU A 595 21.52 33.82 -1.96
CA GLU A 595 20.60 34.93 -2.21
C GLU A 595 19.31 34.79 -1.40
N VAL A 596 18.72 33.58 -1.36
CA VAL A 596 17.53 33.30 -0.54
C VAL A 596 17.86 33.44 0.95
N ALA A 597 18.98 32.91 1.42
CA ALA A 597 19.42 33.04 2.80
C ALA A 597 19.78 34.49 3.20
N THR A 598 19.99 35.38 2.25
CA THR A 598 20.28 36.80 2.49
C THR A 598 19.02 37.65 2.45
N HIS A 599 18.15 37.42 1.46
CA HIS A 599 17.02 38.31 1.16
C HIS A 599 15.65 37.71 1.48
N GLY A 600 15.58 36.41 1.79
CA GLY A 600 14.36 35.63 1.89
C GLY A 600 13.79 35.26 0.52
N ALA A 601 12.71 34.47 0.52
CA ALA A 601 11.89 34.23 -0.67
C ALA A 601 10.64 35.12 -0.67
N ILE A 602 9.96 35.16 -1.81
CA ILE A 602 8.68 35.86 -1.99
C ILE A 602 7.60 34.80 -2.20
N GLU A 603 6.52 34.87 -1.40
CA GLU A 603 5.38 33.96 -1.56
C GLU A 603 4.79 34.06 -2.97
N GLY A 604 4.50 32.90 -3.58
CA GLY A 604 4.00 32.80 -4.96
C GLY A 604 5.07 32.94 -6.05
N GLN A 605 6.31 33.33 -5.72
CA GLN A 605 7.39 33.39 -6.71
C GLN A 605 7.74 31.98 -7.22
N ALA A 606 7.80 31.83 -8.54
CA ALA A 606 8.15 30.58 -9.19
C ALA A 606 9.68 30.36 -9.25
N ILE A 607 10.11 29.11 -9.04
CA ILE A 607 11.44 28.59 -9.35
C ILE A 607 11.23 27.32 -10.18
N GLY A 608 11.58 27.36 -11.47
CA GLY A 608 11.20 26.31 -12.40
C GLY A 608 9.68 26.17 -12.48
N ASN A 609 9.18 24.96 -12.22
CA ASN A 609 7.73 24.66 -12.20
C ASN A 609 7.11 24.71 -10.79
N SER A 610 7.91 25.03 -9.76
CA SER A 610 7.47 25.08 -8.36
C SER A 610 7.30 26.52 -7.89
N VAL A 611 6.49 26.74 -6.87
CA VAL A 611 6.25 28.06 -6.27
C VAL A 611 6.48 28.02 -4.76
N TRP A 612 6.91 29.15 -4.20
CA TRP A 612 7.05 29.31 -2.75
C TRP A 612 5.68 29.45 -2.07
N THR A 613 5.40 28.59 -1.08
CA THR A 613 4.10 28.52 -0.39
C THR A 613 4.26 28.66 1.12
N SER A 614 3.40 29.45 1.77
CA SER A 614 3.44 29.64 3.23
C SER A 614 2.82 28.46 4.00
N HIS A 615 3.57 27.90 4.96
CA HIS A 615 3.09 26.91 5.91
C HIS A 615 3.70 27.13 7.32
N ARG A 616 3.03 26.66 8.38
CA ARG A 616 3.52 26.72 9.78
C ARG A 616 4.04 25.37 10.24
N LEU A 617 5.25 25.32 10.81
CA LEU A 617 5.79 24.13 11.48
C LEU A 617 4.97 23.87 12.75
N PRO A 618 4.30 22.71 12.86
CA PRO A 618 3.73 22.26 14.13
C PRO A 618 4.78 22.28 15.25
N PRO A 619 4.42 22.70 16.48
CA PRO A 619 5.33 22.69 17.62
C PRO A 619 5.74 21.27 18.05
N THR A 620 4.99 20.24 17.64
CA THR A 620 5.23 18.82 17.94
C THR A 620 4.82 17.93 16.74
N GLY A 621 5.39 16.73 16.63
CA GLY A 621 4.92 15.66 15.73
C GLY A 621 5.99 15.06 14.80
N ASP A 622 5.80 13.77 14.48
CA ASP A 622 6.85 12.89 13.95
C ASP A 622 7.06 12.95 12.42
N ARG A 623 6.34 13.83 11.69
CA ARG A 623 6.50 14.16 10.25
C ARG A 623 5.92 15.52 9.87
N ASN A 624 6.28 16.54 10.64
CA ASN A 624 5.64 17.85 10.61
C ASN A 624 5.75 18.55 9.23
N ILE A 625 6.87 18.42 8.53
CA ILE A 625 7.09 19.02 7.20
C ILE A 625 6.33 18.30 6.08
N GLU A 626 6.22 16.97 6.12
CA GLU A 626 5.46 16.17 5.13
C GLU A 626 3.98 16.58 5.12
N VAL A 627 3.40 16.76 6.31
CA VAL A 627 1.99 17.11 6.51
C VAL A 627 1.69 18.55 6.07
N MET A 628 2.64 19.46 6.27
CA MET A 628 2.43 20.89 6.03
C MET A 628 2.10 21.23 4.58
N LEU A 629 2.76 20.61 3.61
CA LEU A 629 2.68 21.03 2.20
C LEU A 629 1.42 20.58 1.47
N GLY A 630 0.51 19.83 2.10
CA GLY A 630 -0.69 19.33 1.41
C GLY A 630 -0.38 18.47 0.18
N LEU A 631 0.84 17.93 0.07
CA LEU A 631 1.27 17.01 -0.99
C LEU A 631 0.73 15.59 -0.74
N GLY A 632 -0.52 15.53 -0.25
CA GLY A 632 -1.29 14.32 -0.04
C GLY A 632 -1.66 13.67 -1.37
N LYS A 633 -0.72 12.92 -1.93
CA LYS A 633 -1.05 11.61 -2.51
C LYS A 633 -0.69 10.50 -1.52
N GLY A 634 -1.21 10.62 -0.29
CA GLY A 634 -1.08 9.62 0.77
C GLY A 634 0.35 9.12 1.01
N ASP A 635 0.46 8.06 1.80
CA ASP A 635 1.72 7.34 2.05
C ASP A 635 2.35 6.69 0.81
N SER A 636 1.84 6.91 -0.42
CA SER A 636 2.13 6.05 -1.58
C SER A 636 2.97 6.65 -2.71
N ASP A 637 3.33 7.95 -2.70
CA ASP A 637 4.23 8.53 -3.72
C ASP A 637 5.68 8.57 -3.22
N GLU A 638 6.28 7.38 -3.08
CA GLU A 638 7.69 7.24 -2.72
C GLU A 638 8.61 7.98 -3.70
N ASP A 639 8.26 8.02 -4.99
CA ASP A 639 9.07 8.68 -6.00
C ASP A 639 9.24 10.17 -5.72
N PHE A 640 8.18 10.90 -5.34
CA PHE A 640 8.29 12.31 -4.96
C PHE A 640 9.21 12.52 -3.74
N LYS A 641 9.04 11.68 -2.71
CA LYS A 641 9.81 11.71 -1.45
C LYS A 641 11.31 11.52 -1.69
N TRP A 642 11.66 10.60 -2.59
CA TRP A 642 13.05 10.26 -2.89
C TRP A 642 13.67 11.08 -4.02
N SER A 643 12.88 11.85 -4.79
CA SER A 643 13.36 12.65 -5.94
C SER A 643 13.42 14.15 -5.69
N ASN A 644 12.99 14.66 -4.54
CA ASN A 644 12.96 16.10 -4.24
C ASN A 644 13.74 16.53 -2.98
N ARG A 645 13.98 17.85 -2.87
CA ARG A 645 14.45 18.57 -1.69
C ARG A 645 13.52 19.72 -1.36
N LEU A 646 13.31 19.93 -0.06
CA LEU A 646 12.55 21.06 0.46
C LEU A 646 13.49 22.17 0.87
N HIS A 647 13.19 23.37 0.41
CA HIS A 647 13.83 24.60 0.86
C HIS A 647 12.80 25.39 1.64
N GLY A 648 13.12 25.71 2.90
CA GLY A 648 12.26 26.49 3.79
C GLY A 648 12.95 27.78 4.19
N THR A 649 12.30 28.92 4.08
CA THR A 649 12.85 30.20 4.53
C THR A 649 11.88 30.96 5.42
N ILE A 650 12.45 31.66 6.39
CA ILE A 650 11.71 32.50 7.32
C ILE A 650 12.54 33.73 7.71
N SER A 651 11.85 34.84 7.95
CA SER A 651 12.46 36.04 8.53
C SER A 651 12.14 36.12 10.03
N VAL A 652 13.19 36.20 10.85
CA VAL A 652 13.08 36.47 12.29
C VAL A 652 13.66 37.85 12.59
N TYR A 653 12.93 38.66 13.34
CA TYR A 653 13.30 40.04 13.64
C TYR A 653 13.76 40.14 15.08
N SER A 654 15.00 40.58 15.27
CA SER A 654 15.58 40.75 16.59
C SER A 654 15.53 42.23 16.99
N PRO A 655 15.05 42.59 18.19
CA PRO A 655 14.96 43.99 18.61
C PRO A 655 16.33 44.64 18.83
N ARG A 656 17.38 43.82 18.98
CA ARG A 656 18.78 44.20 19.23
C ARG A 656 19.70 43.13 18.67
N GLN A 657 20.96 43.47 18.44
CA GLN A 657 21.96 42.44 18.18
C GLN A 657 22.15 41.58 19.44
N GLN A 658 22.13 40.26 19.29
CA GLN A 658 22.30 39.32 20.41
C GLN A 658 23.00 38.03 19.97
N GLU A 659 23.86 37.51 20.84
CA GLU A 659 24.41 36.15 20.73
C GLU A 659 23.44 35.18 21.40
N THR A 660 23.22 34.02 20.78
CA THR A 660 22.32 32.96 21.25
C THR A 660 22.80 31.61 20.73
N ILE A 661 22.18 30.52 21.18
CA ILE A 661 22.39 29.18 20.64
C ILE A 661 21.23 28.85 19.70
N MET A 662 21.54 28.39 18.49
CA MET A 662 20.55 27.76 17.61
C MET A 662 20.53 26.26 17.86
N TYR A 663 19.35 25.73 18.13
CA TYR A 663 19.08 24.32 18.27
C TYR A 663 18.50 23.78 16.96
N VAL A 664 19.00 22.62 16.54
CA VAL A 664 18.58 21.95 15.31
C VAL A 664 18.25 20.50 15.59
N GLY A 665 17.13 20.04 15.05
CA GLY A 665 16.72 18.62 15.02
C GLY A 665 16.46 18.24 13.58
N HIS A 666 16.99 17.10 13.15
CA HIS A 666 16.81 16.56 11.80
C HIS A 666 17.05 15.05 11.79
N ASP A 667 16.46 14.38 10.80
CA ASP A 667 16.58 12.93 10.60
C ASP A 667 17.16 12.50 9.25
N THR A 668 17.48 13.44 8.37
CA THR A 668 18.15 13.17 7.08
C THR A 668 19.21 14.25 6.76
N GLN A 669 19.74 14.24 5.53
CA GLN A 669 20.67 15.26 5.09
C GLN A 669 20.06 16.66 5.17
N PHE A 670 20.81 17.58 5.77
CA PHE A 670 20.26 18.81 6.30
C PHE A 670 21.26 19.96 6.22
N GLN A 671 20.80 21.16 5.83
CA GLN A 671 21.60 22.39 5.87
C GLN A 671 20.82 23.54 6.50
N VAL A 672 21.51 24.38 7.28
CA VAL A 672 20.99 25.64 7.82
C VAL A 672 21.88 26.79 7.38
N TRP A 673 21.22 27.83 6.89
CA TRP A 673 21.83 29.10 6.55
C TRP A 673 21.21 30.20 7.40
N LEU A 674 22.04 31.14 7.84
CA LEU A 674 21.65 32.35 8.54
C LEU A 674 22.33 33.55 7.88
N ASN A 675 21.53 34.51 7.42
CA ASN A 675 22.00 35.77 6.85
C ASN A 675 23.03 35.60 5.72
N GLY A 676 22.77 34.66 4.81
CA GLY A 676 23.63 34.38 3.65
C GLY A 676 24.77 33.39 3.89
N THR A 677 25.00 32.94 5.14
CA THR A 677 26.09 32.02 5.48
C THR A 677 25.55 30.67 5.90
N MET A 678 26.11 29.57 5.37
CA MET A 678 25.82 28.22 5.85
C MET A 678 26.46 28.03 7.22
N ILE A 679 25.62 27.84 8.24
CA ILE A 679 26.07 27.71 9.64
C ILE A 679 26.06 26.26 10.11
N TYR A 680 25.31 25.37 9.45
CA TYR A 680 25.20 23.97 9.82
C TYR A 680 24.99 23.07 8.59
N GLU A 681 25.66 21.92 8.56
CA GLU A 681 25.44 20.85 7.58
C GLU A 681 25.57 19.49 8.26
N ALA A 682 24.58 18.61 8.00
CA ALA A 682 24.61 17.23 8.43
C ALA A 682 24.34 16.28 7.25
N ASN A 683 25.05 15.15 7.25
CA ASN A 683 25.02 14.15 6.19
C ASN A 683 24.45 12.79 6.63
N LEU A 684 23.80 12.73 7.79
CA LEU A 684 23.46 11.47 8.47
C LEU A 684 21.98 11.36 8.79
N TRP A 685 21.54 10.11 8.96
CA TRP A 685 20.17 9.74 9.28
C TRP A 685 20.01 9.54 10.78
N HIS A 686 19.24 10.39 11.46
CA HIS A 686 18.94 10.25 12.90
C HIS A 686 17.47 10.59 13.17
N GLY A 687 16.58 9.60 13.18
CA GLY A 687 15.18 9.85 13.56
C GLY A 687 15.09 10.54 14.92
N SER A 688 14.61 11.78 14.95
CA SER A 688 14.28 12.49 16.18
C SER A 688 13.04 13.37 16.02
N ASP A 689 12.25 13.44 17.08
CA ASP A 689 11.09 14.33 17.23
C ASP A 689 11.45 15.57 18.08
N TYR A 690 12.75 15.86 18.20
CA TYR A 690 13.33 16.85 19.10
C TYR A 690 14.74 17.29 18.65
N TYR A 691 15.32 18.31 19.30
CA TYR A 691 16.66 18.82 18.98
C TYR A 691 17.76 17.76 19.17
N THR A 692 18.61 17.62 18.16
CA THR A 692 19.71 16.64 18.15
C THR A 692 21.09 17.28 18.21
N ASP A 693 21.17 18.57 17.88
CA ASP A 693 22.41 19.33 17.88
C ASP A 693 22.15 20.81 18.18
N PHE A 694 23.21 21.56 18.50
CA PHE A 694 23.14 22.99 18.77
C PHE A 694 24.46 23.70 18.46
N LEU A 695 24.37 24.97 18.06
CA LEU A 695 25.54 25.79 17.71
C LEU A 695 25.35 27.26 18.10
N PRO A 696 26.41 27.97 18.51
CA PRO A 696 26.33 29.40 18.77
C PRO A 696 26.10 30.19 17.48
N VAL A 697 25.22 31.19 17.54
CA VAL A 697 24.90 32.09 16.42
C VAL A 697 24.74 33.54 16.92
N THR A 698 24.80 34.50 16.00
CA THR A 698 24.53 35.91 16.28
C THR A 698 23.35 36.40 15.45
N LEU A 699 22.30 36.89 16.11
CA LEU A 699 21.20 37.61 15.46
C LEU A 699 21.56 39.09 15.37
N LYS A 700 21.44 39.67 14.17
CA LYS A 700 21.56 41.10 13.92
C LYS A 700 20.32 41.82 14.46
N GLN A 701 20.48 43.08 14.87
CA GLN A 701 19.32 43.95 15.09
C GLN A 701 18.52 44.09 13.79
N GLY A 702 17.19 44.01 13.87
CA GLY A 702 16.32 43.99 12.71
C GLY A 702 16.19 42.59 12.11
N ARG A 703 16.11 42.52 10.78
CA ARG A 703 15.78 41.29 10.05
C ARG A 703 16.95 40.31 10.02
N ASN A 704 16.66 39.04 10.32
CA ASN A 704 17.54 37.90 10.11
C ASN A 704 16.82 36.86 9.26
N VAL A 705 17.49 36.32 8.25
CA VAL A 705 16.88 35.34 7.35
C VAL A 705 17.47 33.96 7.62
N LEU A 706 16.60 33.01 7.90
CA LEU A 706 16.92 31.59 7.96
C LEU A 706 16.52 30.94 6.64
N LEU A 707 17.38 30.07 6.14
CA LEU A 707 17.08 29.13 5.06
C LEU A 707 17.50 27.73 5.52
N VAL A 708 16.59 26.78 5.41
CA VAL A 708 16.81 25.37 5.70
C VAL A 708 16.61 24.55 4.44
N ILE A 709 17.46 23.55 4.23
CA ILE A 709 17.35 22.62 3.10
C ILE A 709 17.31 21.20 3.67
N THR A 710 16.25 20.47 3.36
CA THR A 710 15.97 19.14 3.92
C THR A 710 15.24 18.24 2.93
N ARG A 711 14.89 17.01 3.34
CA ARG A 711 14.08 16.09 2.53
C ARG A 711 12.58 16.21 2.86
N PRO A 712 11.69 15.86 1.91
CA PRO A 712 10.25 15.84 2.16
C PRO A 712 9.79 14.89 3.28
N VAL A 713 10.58 13.85 3.56
CA VAL A 713 10.29 12.83 4.60
C VAL A 713 10.88 13.18 5.96
N SER A 714 11.45 14.37 6.11
CA SER A 714 12.21 14.71 7.30
C SER A 714 11.39 15.37 8.39
N ASN A 715 11.71 14.97 9.62
CA ASN A 715 11.53 15.83 10.77
C ASN A 715 12.51 16.99 10.73
N ALA A 716 12.03 18.19 11.04
CA ALA A 716 12.93 19.27 11.35
C ALA A 716 12.41 20.21 12.45
N PHE A 717 13.31 20.49 13.38
CA PHE A 717 13.07 21.34 14.55
C PHE A 717 14.12 22.43 14.59
N PHE A 718 13.69 23.68 14.63
CA PHE A 718 14.59 24.85 14.67
C PHE A 718 14.15 25.76 15.79
N GLY A 719 15.05 26.11 16.69
CA GLY A 719 14.76 27.09 17.72
C GLY A 719 16.01 27.79 18.19
N PHE A 720 15.81 28.83 18.97
CA PHE A 720 16.89 29.49 19.68
C PHE A 720 16.85 29.08 21.14
N GLU A 721 17.93 29.39 21.86
CA GLU A 721 18.00 29.28 23.31
C GLU A 721 16.78 29.94 23.98
N GLU A 722 16.29 29.33 25.06
CA GLU A 722 15.19 29.89 25.84
C GLU A 722 15.51 31.33 26.27
N GLY A 723 14.55 32.24 26.06
CA GLY A 723 14.72 33.67 26.35
C GLY A 723 15.29 34.51 25.20
N THR A 724 15.60 33.92 24.04
CA THR A 724 15.99 34.69 22.85
C THR A 724 14.84 35.57 22.37
N GLU A 725 15.05 36.88 22.29
CA GLU A 725 14.04 37.86 21.89
C GLU A 725 13.96 37.97 20.36
N TYR A 726 12.87 37.51 19.76
CA TYR A 726 12.60 37.69 18.32
C TYR A 726 11.10 37.67 18.00
N THR A 727 10.73 38.23 16.85
CA THR A 727 9.38 38.07 16.26
C THR A 727 9.48 37.43 14.88
N VAL A 728 8.44 36.68 14.49
CA VAL A 728 8.38 35.97 13.21
C VAL A 728 7.37 36.65 12.29
N GLY A 729 7.72 36.87 11.02
CA GLY A 729 6.77 37.40 10.03
C GLY A 729 7.32 37.37 8.60
N ASN A 730 6.47 37.00 7.64
CA ASN A 730 6.74 37.16 6.22
C ASN A 730 5.95 38.38 5.73
N PRO A 731 6.60 39.54 5.55
CA PRO A 731 5.91 40.73 5.10
C PRO A 731 5.27 40.51 3.72
N GLY A 732 3.99 40.84 3.59
CA GLY A 732 3.23 40.62 2.36
C GLY A 732 2.22 41.72 2.05
N ILE A 733 1.65 41.69 0.85
CA ILE A 733 0.55 42.56 0.40
C ILE A 733 -0.70 41.70 0.30
N ASN A 734 -1.82 42.18 0.83
CA ASN A 734 -3.10 41.50 0.74
C ASN A 734 -4.15 42.40 0.08
N TYR A 735 -5.11 41.78 -0.60
CA TYR A 735 -6.17 42.45 -1.35
C TYR A 735 -7.53 41.99 -0.86
N THR A 736 -8.41 42.92 -0.49
CA THR A 736 -9.80 42.61 -0.14
C THR A 736 -10.78 43.48 -0.88
N PHE A 737 -11.89 42.88 -1.33
CA PHE A 737 -12.94 43.56 -2.08
C PHE A 737 -14.14 43.83 -1.17
N SER A 738 -14.73 45.02 -1.25
CA SER A 738 -15.94 45.37 -0.50
C SER A 738 -17.19 44.61 -0.97
N LYS A 739 -17.12 43.95 -2.13
CA LYS A 739 -18.23 43.23 -2.77
C LYS A 739 -17.72 42.04 -3.58
N THR A 740 -18.35 40.88 -3.42
CA THR A 740 -18.16 39.67 -4.24
C THR A 740 -19.47 38.88 -4.32
N PRO A 741 -19.97 38.51 -5.52
CA PRO A 741 -19.42 38.80 -6.84
C PRO A 741 -19.56 40.29 -7.24
N ILE A 742 -18.72 40.72 -8.18
CA ILE A 742 -18.73 42.08 -8.78
C ILE A 742 -19.43 41.98 -10.14
N TYR A 743 -20.48 42.77 -10.37
CA TYR A 743 -21.19 42.82 -11.65
C TYR A 743 -20.82 44.04 -12.48
N ILE A 744 -21.11 43.99 -13.79
CA ILE A 744 -21.05 45.20 -14.64
C ILE A 744 -21.87 46.34 -14.00
N ASP A 745 -21.32 47.55 -14.05
CA ASP A 745 -21.81 48.79 -13.43
C ASP A 745 -21.73 48.87 -11.90
N ASP A 746 -21.27 47.83 -11.21
CA ASP A 746 -21.00 47.93 -9.78
C ASP A 746 -19.88 48.93 -9.49
N THR A 747 -20.03 49.64 -8.38
CA THR A 747 -18.93 50.34 -7.73
C THR A 747 -18.48 49.52 -6.51
N PHE A 748 -17.19 49.22 -6.42
CA PHE A 748 -16.60 48.45 -5.32
C PHE A 748 -15.29 49.08 -4.86
N THR A 749 -14.87 48.77 -3.63
CA THR A 749 -13.60 49.20 -3.07
C THR A 749 -12.63 48.01 -3.00
N LEU A 750 -11.40 48.24 -3.44
CA LEU A 750 -10.26 47.36 -3.26
C LEU A 750 -9.37 47.93 -2.14
N ASP A 751 -9.28 47.21 -1.02
CA ASP A 751 -8.34 47.53 0.04
C ASP A 751 -7.01 46.83 -0.23
N ILE A 752 -5.93 47.60 -0.29
CA ILE A 752 -4.56 47.10 -0.39
C ILE A 752 -3.94 47.21 1.00
N SER A 753 -3.61 46.07 1.59
CA SER A 753 -3.10 45.96 2.96
C SER A 753 -1.68 45.43 2.99
N ALA A 754 -0.91 45.79 4.02
CA ALA A 754 0.32 45.09 4.35
C ALA A 754 0.06 44.09 5.47
N LYS A 755 0.72 42.94 5.39
CA LYS A 755 0.61 41.84 6.34
C LYS A 755 1.95 41.58 6.99
N ASP A 756 1.97 41.36 8.30
CA ASP A 756 3.12 40.94 9.10
C ASP A 756 4.39 41.79 8.88
N VAL A 757 4.21 43.11 8.69
CA VAL A 757 5.33 44.05 8.54
C VAL A 757 5.96 44.38 9.89
N TYR A 758 7.25 44.69 9.88
CA TYR A 758 8.00 45.10 11.07
C TYR A 758 8.60 46.49 10.86
N ASP A 759 8.36 47.39 11.81
CA ASP A 759 8.87 48.77 11.81
C ASP A 759 8.61 49.54 10.50
N LEU A 760 7.50 49.26 9.80
CA LEU A 760 7.13 49.94 8.55
C LEU A 760 6.95 51.44 8.80
N ALA A 761 7.80 52.26 8.21
CA ALA A 761 7.74 53.71 8.31
C ALA A 761 7.26 54.37 7.01
N GLY A 762 7.31 53.69 5.87
CA GLY A 762 6.76 54.22 4.63
C GLY A 762 6.63 53.19 3.53
N TRP A 763 5.82 53.51 2.53
CA TRP A 763 5.59 52.70 1.36
C TRP A 763 5.37 53.56 0.11
N GLN A 764 5.71 53.04 -1.07
CA GLN A 764 5.32 53.57 -2.37
C GLN A 764 5.02 52.45 -3.37
N PHE A 765 4.13 52.71 -4.32
CA PHE A 765 3.89 51.89 -5.50
C PHE A 765 3.01 52.64 -6.53
N ASP A 766 2.92 52.10 -7.74
CA ASP A 766 1.96 52.50 -8.77
C ASP A 766 1.00 51.33 -9.03
N ILE A 767 -0.22 51.62 -9.47
CA ILE A 767 -1.23 50.59 -9.83
C ILE A 767 -1.44 50.61 -11.35
N ALA A 768 -1.47 49.43 -11.97
CA ALA A 768 -1.92 49.22 -13.35
C ALA A 768 -3.15 48.31 -13.36
N PHE A 769 -4.15 48.62 -14.19
CA PHE A 769 -5.39 47.87 -14.35
C PHE A 769 -5.87 47.95 -15.82
N ASP A 770 -6.75 47.04 -16.24
CA ASP A 770 -7.35 47.09 -17.58
C ASP A 770 -8.42 48.20 -17.69
N PRO A 771 -8.21 49.25 -18.50
CA PRO A 771 -9.17 50.35 -18.64
C PRO A 771 -10.44 49.95 -19.43
N ALA A 772 -10.45 48.80 -20.12
CA ALA A 772 -11.66 48.24 -20.72
C ALA A 772 -12.59 47.66 -19.65
N ALA A 773 -12.01 46.98 -18.65
CA ALA A 773 -12.75 46.29 -17.60
C ALA A 773 -13.08 47.16 -16.39
N LEU A 774 -12.22 48.10 -16.01
CA LEU A 774 -12.34 48.88 -14.78
C LEU A 774 -12.15 50.39 -15.01
N GLU A 775 -12.77 51.20 -14.16
CA GLU A 775 -12.56 52.65 -14.05
C GLU A 775 -12.30 53.00 -12.58
N ALA A 776 -11.10 53.51 -12.28
CA ALA A 776 -10.75 54.00 -10.96
C ALA A 776 -11.45 55.35 -10.69
N ILE A 777 -12.10 55.47 -9.54
CA ILE A 777 -12.88 56.64 -9.15
C ILE A 777 -12.08 57.52 -8.18
N ASP A 778 -11.61 56.95 -7.07
CA ASP A 778 -10.82 57.65 -6.07
C ASP A 778 -9.90 56.70 -5.28
N VAL A 779 -8.97 57.31 -4.54
CA VAL A 779 -8.01 56.63 -3.68
C VAL A 779 -8.02 57.29 -2.31
N SER A 780 -8.18 56.49 -1.25
CA SER A 780 -8.15 56.93 0.15
C SER A 780 -7.01 56.27 0.92
N GLU A 781 -6.51 56.97 1.94
CA GLU A 781 -5.46 56.46 2.82
C GLU A 781 -6.01 55.40 3.76
N GLY A 782 -5.24 54.33 3.97
CA GLY A 782 -5.53 53.31 4.98
C GLY A 782 -5.20 53.76 6.40
N ASP A 783 -5.25 52.81 7.32
CA ASP A 783 -5.10 53.00 8.76
C ASP A 783 -3.76 52.53 9.32
N LEU A 784 -3.01 51.69 8.60
CA LEU A 784 -1.83 51.00 9.12
C LEU A 784 -0.77 51.95 9.70
N LEU A 785 -0.34 52.96 8.93
CA LEU A 785 0.69 53.91 9.41
C LEU A 785 0.18 54.84 10.53
N LYS A 786 -1.14 54.92 10.74
CA LYS A 786 -1.77 55.73 11.80
C LYS A 786 -1.91 54.97 13.13
N MET A 787 -1.69 53.65 13.12
CA MET A 787 -1.74 52.84 14.34
C MET A 787 -0.86 53.43 15.44
N GLY A 788 -1.28 53.33 16.70
CA GLY A 788 -0.56 53.93 17.83
C GLY A 788 -0.56 55.47 17.84
N GLY A 789 -1.44 56.13 17.08
CA GLY A 789 -1.60 57.59 17.08
C GLY A 789 -0.54 58.34 16.26
N GLY A 790 0.13 57.65 15.32
CA GLY A 790 1.13 58.25 14.45
C GLY A 790 0.51 59.21 13.42
N SER A 791 1.18 60.34 13.16
CA SER A 791 0.84 61.21 12.04
C SER A 791 1.49 60.72 10.75
N THR A 792 0.82 60.92 9.63
CA THR A 792 1.24 60.42 8.31
C THR A 792 1.26 61.54 7.27
N PHE A 793 2.13 61.38 6.28
CA PHE A 793 2.05 62.02 4.99
C PHE A 793 1.48 60.98 4.00
N PHE A 794 0.47 61.36 3.23
CA PHE A 794 -0.14 60.48 2.22
C PHE A 794 -0.34 61.24 0.92
N GLN A 795 0.03 60.60 -0.18
CA GLN A 795 -0.18 61.06 -1.54
C GLN A 795 -1.05 60.05 -2.28
N ASN A 796 -2.25 60.48 -2.67
CA ASN A 796 -3.28 59.65 -3.33
C ASN A 796 -3.02 59.37 -4.82
N GLY A 797 -1.87 59.79 -5.34
CA GLY A 797 -1.47 59.58 -6.74
C GLY A 797 -2.32 60.35 -7.76
N THR A 798 -2.08 60.08 -9.04
CA THR A 798 -2.85 60.60 -10.18
C THR A 798 -3.51 59.45 -10.92
N ILE A 799 -4.84 59.49 -11.07
CA ILE A 799 -5.63 58.49 -11.80
C ILE A 799 -5.64 58.85 -13.30
N ASP A 800 -5.19 57.92 -14.14
CA ASP A 800 -5.29 57.96 -15.59
C ASP A 800 -6.08 56.72 -16.07
N ASN A 801 -7.40 56.88 -16.13
CA ASN A 801 -8.32 55.83 -16.60
C ASN A 801 -8.16 55.51 -18.09
N ALA A 802 -7.54 56.38 -18.89
CA ALA A 802 -7.31 56.08 -20.31
C ALA A 802 -6.10 55.14 -20.47
N ALA A 803 -5.07 55.33 -19.66
CA ALA A 803 -3.89 54.47 -19.62
C ALA A 803 -4.04 53.24 -18.69
N GLY A 804 -5.11 53.19 -17.88
CA GLY A 804 -5.32 52.14 -16.89
C GLY A 804 -4.31 52.19 -15.74
N LYS A 805 -3.97 53.39 -15.24
CA LYS A 805 -2.90 53.58 -14.26
C LYS A 805 -3.28 54.53 -13.12
N ILE A 806 -2.70 54.29 -11.95
CA ILE A 806 -2.63 55.23 -10.83
C ILE A 806 -1.16 55.39 -10.44
N VAL A 807 -0.61 56.58 -10.63
CA VAL A 807 0.84 56.83 -10.45
C VAL A 807 1.15 57.78 -9.30
N GLY A 808 2.24 57.52 -8.59
CA GLY A 808 2.74 58.34 -7.49
C GLY A 808 2.05 58.10 -6.15
N LEU A 809 1.58 56.87 -5.88
CA LEU A 809 1.02 56.52 -4.58
C LEU A 809 2.16 56.31 -3.58
N ASN A 810 2.11 57.03 -2.47
CA ASN A 810 3.04 56.83 -1.37
C ASN A 810 2.47 57.32 -0.05
N ALA A 811 2.98 56.76 1.04
CA ALA A 811 2.77 57.28 2.37
C ALA A 811 4.01 57.10 3.24
N ALA A 812 4.20 58.02 4.17
CA ALA A 812 5.25 57.95 5.17
C ALA A 812 4.71 58.34 6.55
N ARG A 813 5.11 57.61 7.56
CA ARG A 813 4.85 57.92 8.96
C ARG A 813 5.86 58.97 9.43
N LEU A 814 5.39 60.00 10.13
CA LEU A 814 6.20 61.14 10.56
C LEU A 814 6.75 60.99 11.99
N SER A 815 6.45 59.87 12.66
CA SER A 815 6.98 59.53 13.99
C SER A 815 8.34 58.83 13.91
N ALA A 816 9.11 58.86 15.01
CA ALA A 816 10.44 58.25 15.09
C ALA A 816 10.47 56.71 14.99
N GLN A 817 9.33 56.05 15.14
CA GLN A 817 9.20 54.59 15.05
C GLN A 817 8.22 54.22 13.93
N GLY A 818 8.48 53.12 13.23
CA GLY A 818 7.55 52.52 12.29
C GLY A 818 6.46 51.70 12.99
N VAL A 819 5.59 51.07 12.20
CA VAL A 819 4.50 50.21 12.69
C VAL A 819 4.82 48.74 12.42
N THR A 820 4.46 47.89 13.38
CA THR A 820 4.58 46.44 13.28
C THR A 820 3.19 45.82 13.33
N GLY A 821 2.89 44.91 12.40
CA GLY A 821 1.60 44.21 12.32
C GLY A 821 1.02 44.16 10.91
N THR A 822 -0.31 44.03 10.84
CA THR A 822 -1.10 43.92 9.60
C THR A 822 -2.15 45.03 9.58
N GLY A 823 -2.38 45.66 8.42
CA GLY A 823 -3.40 46.69 8.26
C GLY A 823 -3.45 47.29 6.85
N THR A 824 -4.40 48.20 6.63
CA THR A 824 -4.68 48.75 5.30
C THR A 824 -3.67 49.86 4.97
N LEU A 825 -3.05 49.79 3.79
CA LEU A 825 -2.17 50.84 3.27
C LEU A 825 -2.98 51.93 2.58
N LEU A 826 -3.87 51.53 1.67
CA LEU A 826 -4.78 52.40 0.94
C LEU A 826 -6.01 51.64 0.46
N GLN A 827 -7.04 52.37 0.06
CA GLN A 827 -8.22 51.82 -0.60
C GLN A 827 -8.42 52.50 -1.95
N VAL A 828 -8.79 51.74 -2.97
CA VAL A 828 -9.13 52.26 -4.30
C VAL A 828 -10.56 51.91 -4.63
N ARG A 829 -11.36 52.90 -5.00
CA ARG A 829 -12.74 52.67 -5.45
C ARG A 829 -12.77 52.53 -6.97
N PHE A 830 -13.30 51.42 -7.46
CA PHE A 830 -13.44 51.11 -8.89
C PHE A 830 -14.90 51.01 -9.31
N LYS A 831 -15.18 51.32 -10.58
CA LYS A 831 -16.40 50.94 -11.30
C LYS A 831 -16.09 49.84 -12.31
N ALA A 832 -16.89 48.78 -12.31
CA ALA A 832 -16.79 47.69 -13.28
C ALA A 832 -17.50 48.04 -14.60
N LYS A 833 -16.82 47.84 -15.73
CA LYS A 833 -17.28 48.28 -17.07
C LYS A 833 -17.62 47.13 -18.03
N SER A 834 -16.95 45.99 -17.92
CA SER A 834 -17.21 44.82 -18.77
C SER A 834 -17.04 43.52 -18.01
N ALA A 835 -17.82 42.50 -18.36
CA ALA A 835 -17.68 41.16 -17.81
C ALA A 835 -16.41 40.47 -18.33
N GLY A 836 -15.83 39.60 -17.52
CA GLY A 836 -14.59 38.87 -17.79
C GLY A 836 -13.63 38.87 -16.61
N GLU A 837 -12.55 38.12 -16.75
CA GLU A 837 -11.42 38.16 -15.82
C GLU A 837 -10.47 39.29 -16.22
N THR A 838 -10.00 40.04 -15.23
CA THR A 838 -9.01 41.11 -15.39
C THR A 838 -7.99 41.06 -14.26
N GLU A 839 -6.83 41.67 -14.46
CA GLU A 839 -5.73 41.70 -13.49
C GLU A 839 -5.39 43.13 -13.11
N LEU A 840 -5.04 43.33 -11.85
CA LEU A 840 -4.46 44.56 -11.32
C LEU A 840 -3.05 44.26 -10.82
N ALA A 841 -2.08 45.07 -11.23
CA ALA A 841 -0.66 44.90 -10.90
C ALA A 841 -0.08 46.14 -10.19
N LEU A 842 0.84 45.90 -9.26
CA LEU A 842 1.61 46.91 -8.55
C LEU A 842 3.01 47.04 -9.14
N HIS A 843 3.38 48.26 -9.50
CA HIS A 843 4.72 48.60 -9.99
C HIS A 843 5.44 49.51 -8.99
N ASN A 844 6.77 49.61 -9.11
CA ASN A 844 7.59 50.50 -8.27
C ASN A 844 7.41 50.30 -6.75
N VAL A 845 7.12 49.07 -6.32
CA VAL A 845 6.83 48.72 -4.92
C VAL A 845 8.08 48.89 -4.04
N GLN A 846 8.01 49.75 -3.04
CA GLN A 846 9.04 49.90 -2.00
C GLN A 846 8.38 50.09 -0.65
N PHE A 847 8.73 49.25 0.32
CA PHE A 847 8.39 49.44 1.73
C PHE A 847 9.69 49.71 2.49
N GLY A 848 9.66 50.57 3.50
CA GLY A 848 10.85 50.99 4.24
C GLY A 848 10.64 51.02 5.75
N THR A 849 11.65 50.64 6.52
CA THR A 849 11.68 50.78 7.97
C THR A 849 11.97 52.23 8.40
N ALA A 850 11.85 52.55 9.69
CA ALA A 850 12.20 53.87 10.21
C ALA A 850 13.68 54.23 10.01
N ASN A 851 14.53 53.20 9.89
CA ASN A 851 15.97 53.35 9.63
C ASN A 851 16.32 53.33 8.13
N GLY A 852 15.32 53.24 7.24
CA GLY A 852 15.51 53.24 5.79
C GLY A 852 15.88 51.88 5.17
N GLU A 853 15.72 50.79 5.91
CA GLU A 853 15.91 49.44 5.37
C GLU A 853 14.71 49.03 4.53
N GLY A 854 14.95 48.42 3.37
CA GLY A 854 13.87 47.92 2.50
C GLY A 854 13.18 46.69 3.09
N ILE A 855 11.85 46.69 3.08
CA ILE A 855 11.01 45.53 3.45
C ILE A 855 10.51 44.89 2.14
N PRO A 856 10.82 43.62 1.87
CA PRO A 856 10.23 42.90 0.74
C PRO A 856 8.71 42.78 0.93
N ALA A 857 7.93 43.02 -0.13
CA ALA A 857 6.47 42.91 -0.08
C ALA A 857 5.92 42.35 -1.41
N GLY A 858 5.03 41.36 -1.31
CA GLY A 858 4.27 40.74 -2.40
C GLY A 858 3.10 39.92 -1.85
N PRO A 859 2.20 39.37 -2.68
CA PRO A 859 2.16 39.43 -4.15
C PRO A 859 1.86 40.82 -4.71
N ARG A 860 2.35 41.11 -5.91
CA ARG A 860 2.19 42.40 -6.60
C ARG A 860 1.00 42.43 -7.54
N GLU A 861 0.24 41.35 -7.65
CA GLU A 861 -0.84 41.20 -8.63
C GLU A 861 -2.08 40.63 -7.93
N VAL A 862 -3.26 40.96 -8.45
CA VAL A 862 -4.54 40.40 -8.03
C VAL A 862 -5.47 40.23 -9.22
N HIS A 863 -6.12 39.06 -9.30
CA HIS A 863 -7.15 38.78 -10.30
C HIS A 863 -8.52 39.24 -9.82
N ILE A 864 -9.28 39.84 -10.72
CA ILE A 864 -10.61 40.39 -10.49
C ILE A 864 -11.55 39.76 -11.53
N ILE A 865 -12.64 39.16 -11.07
CA ILE A 865 -13.67 38.58 -11.95
C ILE A 865 -14.89 39.49 -11.92
N VAL A 866 -15.28 40.01 -13.10
CA VAL A 866 -16.51 40.79 -13.29
C VAL A 866 -17.55 39.93 -13.99
N GLU A 867 -18.70 39.71 -13.35
CA GLU A 867 -19.80 38.90 -13.89
C GLU A 867 -20.77 39.73 -14.76
N GLY A 868 -21.37 39.08 -15.76
CA GLY A 868 -22.50 39.64 -16.54
C GLY A 868 -23.77 39.72 -15.70
N ARG A 869 -24.63 40.72 -15.93
CA ARG A 869 -25.87 40.89 -15.16
C ARG A 869 -26.89 39.82 -15.55
N LEU A 870 -27.20 38.90 -14.62
CA LEU A 870 -28.18 37.82 -14.80
C LEU A 870 -29.62 38.35 -14.75
N ALA A 871 -30.55 37.66 -15.42
CA ALA A 871 -31.99 37.92 -15.31
C ALA A 871 -32.49 37.48 -13.93
N THR A 872 -33.37 38.27 -13.30
CA THR A 872 -33.95 37.92 -12.00
C THR A 872 -34.71 36.60 -12.12
N GLY A 873 -34.28 35.58 -11.37
CA GLY A 873 -34.86 34.24 -11.38
C GLY A 873 -34.07 33.19 -12.17
N ASP A 874 -32.96 33.54 -12.82
CA ASP A 874 -32.02 32.60 -13.46
C ASP A 874 -31.04 32.08 -12.39
N VAL A 875 -31.38 30.94 -11.80
CA VAL A 875 -30.72 30.39 -10.60
C VAL A 875 -29.55 29.49 -11.00
N ASN A 876 -29.67 28.79 -12.13
CA ASN A 876 -28.58 27.96 -12.66
C ASN A 876 -27.56 28.76 -13.50
N ARG A 877 -27.85 30.04 -13.80
CA ARG A 877 -27.00 30.99 -14.52
C ARG A 877 -26.76 30.60 -15.98
N ASP A 878 -27.70 29.91 -16.61
CA ASP A 878 -27.60 29.52 -18.02
C ASP A 878 -28.08 30.60 -19.00
N GLY A 879 -28.58 31.72 -18.47
CA GLY A 879 -29.10 32.86 -19.23
C GLY A 879 -30.58 32.77 -19.55
N ILE A 880 -31.29 31.73 -19.10
CA ILE A 880 -32.71 31.47 -19.39
C ILE A 880 -33.45 31.16 -18.08
N VAL A 881 -34.43 31.97 -17.71
CA VAL A 881 -35.34 31.60 -16.61
C VAL A 881 -36.33 30.54 -17.09
N SER A 882 -36.22 29.33 -16.56
CA SER A 882 -36.96 28.14 -17.00
C SER A 882 -37.59 27.38 -15.84
N ILE A 883 -38.29 26.26 -16.14
CA ILE A 883 -38.79 25.37 -15.09
C ILE A 883 -37.65 24.75 -14.28
N PHE A 884 -36.43 24.66 -14.85
CA PHE A 884 -35.26 24.12 -14.17
C PHE A 884 -34.83 25.00 -12.99
N ASP A 885 -34.88 26.32 -13.17
CA ASP A 885 -34.59 27.28 -12.10
C ASP A 885 -35.59 27.18 -10.95
N LEU A 886 -36.88 27.01 -11.29
CA LEU A 886 -37.94 26.86 -10.32
C LEU A 886 -37.75 25.56 -9.51
N ILE A 887 -37.29 24.49 -10.15
CA ILE A 887 -36.98 23.21 -9.52
C ILE A 887 -35.77 23.30 -8.59
N LEU A 888 -34.73 24.06 -8.96
CA LEU A 888 -33.56 24.29 -8.09
C LEU A 888 -33.91 25.07 -6.84
N VAL A 889 -34.81 26.06 -6.94
CA VAL A 889 -35.38 26.73 -5.76
C VAL A 889 -36.23 25.77 -4.93
N ALA A 890 -37.11 25.00 -5.58
CA ALA A 890 -37.98 24.04 -4.88
C ALA A 890 -37.21 22.95 -4.13
N GLN A 891 -36.06 22.53 -4.66
CA GLN A 891 -35.17 21.56 -4.00
C GLN A 891 -34.75 22.01 -2.59
N GLN A 892 -34.63 23.33 -2.37
CA GLN A 892 -34.19 23.90 -1.08
C GLN A 892 -35.32 24.56 -0.28
N LEU A 893 -36.57 24.38 -0.69
CA LEU A 893 -37.73 24.99 -0.04
C LEU A 893 -37.76 24.71 1.47
N GLY A 894 -37.87 25.78 2.26
CA GLY A 894 -37.88 25.75 3.73
C GLY A 894 -36.51 25.81 4.40
N LYS A 895 -35.40 25.91 3.66
CA LYS A 895 -34.04 25.98 4.21
C LYS A 895 -33.53 27.41 4.37
N ARG A 896 -32.71 27.63 5.40
CA ARG A 896 -31.85 28.83 5.52
C ARG A 896 -30.60 28.66 4.69
N VAL A 897 -30.21 29.71 3.96
CA VAL A 897 -29.04 29.71 3.09
C VAL A 897 -28.11 30.89 3.40
N SER A 898 -26.85 30.80 2.98
CA SER A 898 -25.87 31.87 3.16
C SER A 898 -26.20 33.10 2.31
N ALA A 899 -25.81 34.28 2.77
CA ALA A 899 -25.97 35.52 2.02
C ALA A 899 -25.35 35.40 0.61
N GLY A 900 -26.14 35.74 -0.42
CA GLY A 900 -25.72 35.63 -1.83
C GLY A 900 -26.04 34.30 -2.51
N SER A 901 -26.77 33.40 -1.85
CA SER A 901 -27.24 32.15 -2.46
C SER A 901 -28.18 32.40 -3.64
N ALA A 902 -27.94 31.78 -4.79
CA ALA A 902 -28.74 31.99 -6.01
C ALA A 902 -30.19 31.50 -5.89
N VAL A 903 -30.47 30.55 -5.00
CA VAL A 903 -31.82 29.99 -4.77
C VAL A 903 -32.68 30.84 -3.81
N ASP A 904 -32.08 31.82 -3.13
CA ASP A 904 -32.76 32.83 -2.30
C ASP A 904 -32.89 34.11 -3.14
N VAL A 905 -33.95 34.17 -3.92
CA VAL A 905 -34.11 35.13 -5.02
C VAL A 905 -34.48 36.51 -4.47
N ASN A 906 -35.16 36.57 -3.32
CA ASN A 906 -35.49 37.83 -2.64
C ASN A 906 -34.38 38.31 -1.67
N GLY A 907 -33.42 37.45 -1.32
CA GLY A 907 -32.26 37.77 -0.49
C GLY A 907 -32.56 37.92 1.00
N ASP A 908 -33.65 37.31 1.49
CA ASP A 908 -34.06 37.39 2.90
C ASP A 908 -33.40 36.33 3.81
N GLY A 909 -32.60 35.43 3.23
CA GLY A 909 -31.86 34.37 3.89
C GLY A 909 -32.63 33.06 4.04
N VAL A 910 -33.86 32.97 3.52
CA VAL A 910 -34.73 31.79 3.62
C VAL A 910 -35.35 31.46 2.26
N VAL A 911 -35.12 30.23 1.77
CA VAL A 911 -35.77 29.76 0.54
C VAL A 911 -37.24 29.44 0.82
N SER A 912 -38.14 30.28 0.34
CA SER A 912 -39.57 30.29 0.66
C SER A 912 -40.45 30.21 -0.59
N ILE A 913 -41.77 30.24 -0.39
CA ILE A 913 -42.71 30.30 -1.51
C ILE A 913 -42.56 31.61 -2.31
N LEU A 914 -42.06 32.69 -1.70
CA LEU A 914 -41.84 33.96 -2.38
C LEU A 914 -40.73 33.83 -3.44
N ASP A 915 -39.70 33.03 -3.17
CA ASP A 915 -38.62 32.75 -4.13
C ASP A 915 -39.12 31.96 -5.33
N LEU A 916 -39.99 30.98 -5.10
CA LEU A 916 -40.68 30.25 -6.18
C LEU A 916 -41.53 31.17 -7.04
N ILE A 917 -42.26 32.11 -6.42
CA ILE A 917 -43.07 33.10 -7.14
C ILE A 917 -42.16 33.98 -8.01
N LEU A 918 -41.03 34.45 -7.47
CA LEU A 918 -40.10 35.32 -8.20
C LEU A 918 -39.48 34.62 -9.41
N VAL A 919 -39.06 33.36 -9.29
CA VAL A 919 -38.59 32.59 -10.45
C VAL A 919 -39.70 32.39 -11.47
N SER A 920 -40.90 31.99 -11.02
CA SER A 920 -42.02 31.67 -11.91
C SER A 920 -42.47 32.85 -12.78
N GLN A 921 -42.30 34.09 -12.30
CA GLN A 921 -42.62 35.31 -13.05
C GLN A 921 -41.67 35.56 -14.22
N GLY A 922 -40.46 34.99 -14.18
CA GLY A 922 -39.47 35.07 -15.25
C GLY A 922 -39.62 34.00 -16.35
N ILE A 923 -40.40 32.93 -16.11
CA ILE A 923 -40.56 31.83 -17.06
C ILE A 923 -41.44 32.27 -18.24
N ALA A 924 -40.83 32.40 -19.42
CA ALA A 924 -41.51 32.85 -20.62
C ALA A 924 -42.62 31.86 -21.06
N GLY A 925 -43.87 32.31 -21.13
CA GLY A 925 -45.01 31.54 -21.67
C GLY A 925 -45.76 30.66 -20.67
N SER A 926 -45.45 30.72 -19.38
CA SER A 926 -46.21 29.99 -18.36
C SER A 926 -47.62 30.57 -18.17
N SER A 927 -48.66 29.82 -18.53
CA SER A 927 -50.06 30.17 -18.24
C SER A 927 -50.44 30.00 -16.76
N ALA A 928 -49.48 29.58 -15.92
CA ALA A 928 -49.64 29.32 -14.49
C ALA A 928 -48.66 30.16 -13.65
N ALA A 929 -48.28 31.35 -14.11
CA ALA A 929 -47.50 32.29 -13.29
C ALA A 929 -48.46 33.11 -12.38
N PRO A 930 -48.23 33.16 -11.05
CA PRO A 930 -48.95 34.06 -10.14
C PRO A 930 -48.80 35.52 -10.59
N ALA A 931 -49.83 36.34 -10.31
CA ALA A 931 -49.77 37.77 -10.62
C ALA A 931 -48.56 38.43 -9.94
N VAL A 932 -48.00 39.46 -10.59
CA VAL A 932 -46.88 40.24 -10.06
C VAL A 932 -47.26 40.82 -8.70
N GLY A 933 -46.50 40.47 -7.65
CA GLY A 933 -46.76 40.86 -6.26
C GLY A 933 -47.66 39.91 -5.46
N ALA A 934 -47.93 38.69 -5.95
CA ALA A 934 -48.65 37.69 -5.18
C ALA A 934 -47.85 37.25 -3.93
N GLU A 935 -48.50 37.26 -2.76
CA GLU A 935 -47.93 36.78 -1.49
C GLU A 935 -48.20 35.29 -1.24
N SER A 936 -48.94 34.62 -2.12
CA SER A 936 -49.28 33.20 -2.02
C SER A 936 -49.57 32.56 -3.38
N VAL A 937 -49.55 31.22 -3.42
CA VAL A 937 -49.82 30.40 -4.62
C VAL A 937 -50.96 29.44 -4.32
N ASP A 938 -51.82 29.17 -5.30
CA ASP A 938 -52.88 28.18 -5.19
C ASP A 938 -52.46 26.77 -5.64
N ALA A 939 -53.25 25.77 -5.27
CA ALA A 939 -52.96 24.37 -5.58
C ALA A 939 -52.86 24.11 -7.10
N ALA A 940 -53.72 24.76 -7.90
CA ALA A 940 -53.75 24.59 -9.36
C ALA A 940 -52.45 25.07 -10.02
N THR A 941 -51.86 26.16 -9.51
CA THR A 941 -50.59 26.68 -10.00
C THR A 941 -49.43 25.72 -9.73
N ILE A 942 -49.36 25.15 -8.52
CA ILE A 942 -48.30 24.19 -8.18
C ILE A 942 -48.48 22.88 -8.95
N GLU A 943 -49.73 22.43 -9.16
CA GLU A 943 -50.01 21.28 -10.04
C GLU A 943 -49.50 21.51 -11.46
N ALA A 944 -49.67 22.71 -12.02
CA ALA A 944 -49.15 23.06 -13.33
C ALA A 944 -47.62 23.07 -13.36
N TRP A 945 -46.95 23.59 -12.31
CA TRP A 945 -45.49 23.54 -12.20
C TRP A 945 -44.97 22.11 -12.13
N ILE A 946 -45.62 21.24 -11.34
CA ILE A 946 -45.26 19.81 -11.25
C ILE A 946 -45.47 19.11 -12.59
N ALA A 947 -46.57 19.41 -13.29
CA ALA A 947 -46.86 18.83 -14.61
C ALA A 947 -45.81 19.24 -15.64
N GLN A 948 -45.42 20.53 -15.66
CA GLN A 948 -44.37 21.03 -16.55
C GLN A 948 -43.02 20.43 -16.21
N ALA A 949 -42.65 20.39 -14.92
CA ALA A 949 -41.40 19.78 -14.47
C ALA A 949 -41.31 18.32 -14.92
N ARG A 950 -42.36 17.52 -14.74
CA ARG A 950 -42.37 16.11 -15.19
C ARG A 950 -42.18 15.92 -16.70
N LEU A 951 -42.56 16.90 -17.52
CA LEU A 951 -42.30 16.85 -18.97
C LEU A 951 -40.84 17.16 -19.31
N GLU A 952 -40.16 17.90 -18.46
CA GLU A 952 -38.78 18.38 -18.63
C GLU A 952 -37.79 17.67 -17.68
N ASP A 953 -38.22 16.59 -17.00
CA ASP A 953 -37.41 15.81 -16.06
C ASP A 953 -36.23 15.14 -16.76
N ASP A 954 -35.02 15.62 -16.46
CA ASP A 954 -33.76 15.10 -16.97
C ASP A 954 -33.27 13.85 -16.22
N GLY A 955 -34.02 13.40 -15.20
CA GLY A 955 -33.72 12.24 -14.38
C GLY A 955 -32.70 12.49 -13.26
N SER A 956 -32.18 13.71 -13.13
CA SER A 956 -31.22 14.08 -12.10
C SER A 956 -31.83 14.07 -10.69
N HIS A 957 -30.96 13.87 -9.69
CA HIS A 957 -31.38 13.87 -8.29
C HIS A 957 -31.92 15.24 -7.83
N PRO A 958 -31.33 16.40 -8.21
CA PRO A 958 -31.93 17.70 -7.94
C PRO A 958 -33.37 17.83 -8.45
N PHE A 959 -33.62 17.32 -9.66
CA PHE A 959 -34.90 17.46 -10.32
C PHE A 959 -36.02 16.64 -9.64
N LYS A 960 -35.72 15.39 -9.28
CA LYS A 960 -36.63 14.53 -8.51
C LYS A 960 -36.96 15.11 -7.15
N GLN A 961 -35.96 15.61 -6.44
CA GLN A 961 -36.15 16.21 -5.11
C GLN A 961 -36.96 17.51 -5.16
N GLY A 962 -36.75 18.35 -6.18
CA GLY A 962 -37.55 19.55 -6.39
C GLY A 962 -39.01 19.24 -6.67
N ILE A 963 -39.31 18.23 -7.51
CA ILE A 963 -40.68 17.75 -7.73
C ILE A 963 -41.32 17.24 -6.43
N GLU A 964 -40.61 16.42 -5.66
CA GLU A 964 -41.11 15.90 -4.37
C GLU A 964 -41.46 17.02 -3.38
N ASN A 965 -40.61 18.05 -3.29
CA ASN A 965 -40.86 19.19 -2.42
C ASN A 965 -42.06 20.03 -2.88
N LEU A 966 -42.24 20.20 -4.20
CA LEU A 966 -43.45 20.83 -4.75
C LEU A 966 -44.71 20.00 -4.48
N GLN A 967 -44.62 18.66 -4.52
CA GLN A 967 -45.73 17.78 -4.17
C GLN A 967 -46.09 17.87 -2.69
N ALA A 968 -45.09 17.95 -1.81
CA ALA A 968 -45.31 18.17 -0.38
C ALA A 968 -45.95 19.54 -0.11
N LEU A 969 -45.51 20.58 -0.82
CA LEU A 969 -46.13 21.91 -0.75
C LEU A 969 -47.58 21.87 -1.24
N LEU A 970 -47.86 21.20 -2.36
CA LEU A 970 -49.23 21.02 -2.87
C LEU A 970 -50.14 20.33 -1.85
N ALA A 971 -49.67 19.25 -1.25
CA ALA A 971 -50.41 18.51 -0.23
C ALA A 971 -50.74 19.39 1.00
N SER A 972 -49.87 20.34 1.35
CA SER A 972 -50.12 21.28 2.46
C SER A 972 -51.20 22.33 2.17
N LEU A 973 -51.57 22.54 0.89
CA LEU A 973 -52.51 23.57 0.46
C LEU A 973 -53.93 23.05 0.25
N ILE A 974 -54.14 21.73 0.33
CA ILE A 974 -55.43 21.06 0.18
C ILE A 974 -55.86 20.48 1.54
N PRO A 975 -57.00 20.90 2.11
CA PRO A 975 -57.49 20.37 3.38
C PRO A 975 -57.96 18.92 3.22
N GLU A 976 -57.77 18.09 4.25
CA GLU A 976 -58.19 16.68 4.23
C GLU A 976 -59.71 16.51 4.17
N GLU A 977 -60.47 17.45 4.76
CA GLU A 977 -61.94 17.39 4.81
C GLU A 977 -62.59 18.73 4.42
N THR A 978 -63.70 18.64 3.70
CA THR A 978 -64.57 19.79 3.44
C THR A 978 -65.25 20.22 4.74
N THR A 979 -65.06 21.47 5.16
CA THR A 979 -65.55 21.96 6.46
C THR A 979 -66.10 23.39 6.37
N LEU A 980 -67.27 23.62 6.98
CA LEU A 980 -67.77 24.96 7.28
C LEU A 980 -67.23 25.44 8.65
N LEU A 981 -66.56 26.59 8.67
CA LEU A 981 -65.99 27.18 9.88
C LEU A 981 -66.89 28.31 10.43
N HIS A 982 -66.65 28.69 11.69
CA HIS A 982 -67.38 29.78 12.32
C HIS A 982 -67.13 31.12 11.62
N ASN A 983 -68.20 31.87 11.40
CA ASN A 983 -68.12 33.21 10.85
C ASN A 983 -67.34 34.15 11.79
N TYR A 984 -66.63 35.12 11.22
CA TYR A 984 -65.88 36.13 11.96
C TYR A 984 -66.08 37.54 11.36
N PRO A 985 -66.41 38.55 12.18
CA PRO A 985 -66.66 38.48 13.63
C PRO A 985 -67.95 37.71 13.98
N ASN A 986 -68.07 37.21 15.22
CA ASN A 986 -69.31 36.63 15.75
C ASN A 986 -69.40 36.88 17.28
N PRO A 987 -70.33 37.71 17.78
CA PRO A 987 -71.36 38.42 17.02
C PRO A 987 -70.77 39.47 16.07
N PHE A 988 -71.44 39.73 14.94
CA PHE A 988 -71.02 40.74 13.95
C PHE A 988 -71.98 41.93 13.85
N ASN A 989 -71.49 43.04 13.28
CA ASN A 989 -72.26 44.26 13.01
C ASN A 989 -71.57 45.14 11.94
N PRO A 990 -72.20 45.47 10.80
CA PRO A 990 -73.31 44.77 10.16
C PRO A 990 -72.87 43.57 9.30
N GLU A 991 -71.56 43.37 9.09
CA GLU A 991 -71.00 42.42 8.12
C GLU A 991 -70.15 41.31 8.75
N THR A 992 -70.06 40.16 8.09
CA THR A 992 -69.24 39.01 8.53
C THR A 992 -68.66 38.24 7.34
N TRP A 993 -67.53 37.60 7.56
CA TRP A 993 -66.96 36.58 6.67
C TRP A 993 -67.27 35.20 7.22
N ILE A 994 -67.55 34.26 6.34
CA ILE A 994 -67.97 32.90 6.64
C ILE A 994 -66.93 31.99 5.98
N PRO A 995 -65.89 31.62 6.74
CA PRO A 995 -64.80 30.84 6.21
C PRO A 995 -65.20 29.38 6.01
N TYR A 996 -64.64 28.75 4.99
CA TYR A 996 -64.85 27.32 4.71
C TYR A 996 -63.60 26.71 4.08
N GLN A 997 -63.60 25.38 3.99
CA GLN A 997 -62.52 24.59 3.41
C GLN A 997 -63.14 23.52 2.51
N LEU A 998 -62.51 23.24 1.37
CA LEU A 998 -62.97 22.22 0.42
C LEU A 998 -61.86 21.19 0.21
N ALA A 999 -62.11 19.91 0.53
CA ALA A 999 -61.18 18.83 0.22
C ALA A 999 -61.18 18.47 -1.28
N HIS A 1000 -62.29 18.74 -1.96
CA HIS A 1000 -62.46 18.53 -3.40
C HIS A 1000 -63.16 19.73 -4.03
N ALA A 1001 -62.86 19.99 -5.31
CA ALA A 1001 -63.51 21.06 -6.06
C ALA A 1001 -65.02 20.78 -6.22
N ALA A 1002 -65.87 21.77 -5.95
CA ALA A 1002 -67.32 21.63 -5.98
C ALA A 1002 -68.02 22.97 -6.23
N ASP A 1003 -69.27 22.91 -6.71
CA ASP A 1003 -70.16 24.07 -6.67
C ASP A 1003 -70.58 24.37 -5.22
N VAL A 1004 -70.33 25.60 -4.79
CA VAL A 1004 -70.56 26.04 -3.41
C VAL A 1004 -71.70 27.06 -3.34
N THR A 1005 -72.66 26.78 -2.46
CA THR A 1005 -73.75 27.69 -2.12
C THR A 1005 -73.82 27.87 -0.61
N LEU A 1006 -73.96 29.11 -0.15
CA LEU A 1006 -74.17 29.43 1.26
C LEU A 1006 -75.55 30.04 1.47
N THR A 1007 -76.36 29.42 2.32
CA THR A 1007 -77.75 29.81 2.56
C THR A 1007 -77.98 30.19 4.01
N ILE A 1008 -78.60 31.34 4.26
CA ILE A 1008 -78.79 31.93 5.59
C ILE A 1008 -80.27 31.93 5.95
N TYR A 1009 -80.60 31.46 7.16
CA TYR A 1009 -81.95 31.29 7.69
C TYR A 1009 -82.13 32.02 9.03
N ASP A 1010 -83.36 32.41 9.33
CA ASP A 1010 -83.74 32.90 10.67
C ASP A 1010 -84.00 31.75 11.66
N THR A 1011 -84.34 32.06 12.91
CA THR A 1011 -84.59 31.05 13.96
C THR A 1011 -85.83 30.17 13.71
N LYS A 1012 -86.68 30.53 12.74
CA LYS A 1012 -87.84 29.72 12.32
C LYS A 1012 -87.55 28.91 11.07
N GLY A 1013 -86.33 28.96 10.54
CA GLY A 1013 -85.91 28.27 9.31
C GLY A 1013 -86.33 28.97 8.02
N VAL A 1014 -86.78 30.24 8.08
CA VAL A 1014 -87.15 31.01 6.89
C VAL A 1014 -85.88 31.53 6.21
N LEU A 1015 -85.81 31.39 4.89
CA LEU A 1015 -84.70 31.88 4.07
C LEU A 1015 -84.56 33.40 4.19
N VAL A 1016 -83.38 33.84 4.61
CA VAL A 1016 -82.99 35.24 4.75
C VAL A 1016 -82.21 35.69 3.52
N ARG A 1017 -81.16 34.95 3.14
CA ARG A 1017 -80.27 35.26 2.01
C ARG A 1017 -79.63 33.97 1.48
N GLN A 1018 -79.37 33.91 0.18
CA GLN A 1018 -78.52 32.89 -0.44
C GLN A 1018 -77.37 33.57 -1.17
N LEU A 1019 -76.18 32.99 -1.07
CA LEU A 1019 -74.95 33.40 -1.73
C LEU A 1019 -74.47 32.24 -2.60
N ASP A 1020 -74.62 32.37 -3.91
CA ASP A 1020 -74.12 31.39 -4.87
C ASP A 1020 -72.66 31.72 -5.18
N LEU A 1021 -71.75 30.96 -4.58
CA LEU A 1021 -70.31 31.16 -4.76
C LEU A 1021 -69.79 30.44 -6.01
N GLY A 1022 -70.60 29.56 -6.60
CA GLY A 1022 -70.30 28.83 -7.84
C GLY A 1022 -69.22 27.77 -7.66
N TYR A 1023 -68.63 27.33 -8.76
CA TYR A 1023 -67.59 26.30 -8.76
C TYR A 1023 -66.31 26.80 -8.11
N GLN A 1024 -65.90 26.15 -7.02
CA GLN A 1024 -64.72 26.48 -6.24
C GLN A 1024 -63.76 25.29 -6.24
N GLN A 1025 -62.46 25.56 -6.40
CA GLN A 1025 -61.41 24.53 -6.36
C GLN A 1025 -61.16 24.02 -4.93
N ALA A 1026 -60.54 22.85 -4.78
CA ALA A 1026 -60.11 22.36 -3.48
C ALA A 1026 -59.13 23.37 -2.81
N GLY A 1027 -59.26 23.58 -1.49
CA GLY A 1027 -58.40 24.50 -0.75
C GLY A 1027 -59.08 25.23 0.41
N TYR A 1028 -58.32 26.14 1.02
CA TYR A 1028 -58.74 26.94 2.16
C TYR A 1028 -59.37 28.28 1.73
N TYR A 1029 -60.60 28.56 2.17
CA TYR A 1029 -61.35 29.80 1.94
C TYR A 1029 -61.55 30.53 3.27
N THR A 1030 -60.47 30.81 3.98
CA THR A 1030 -60.49 31.27 5.38
C THR A 1030 -60.20 32.75 5.58
N ASN A 1031 -59.52 33.39 4.63
CA ASN A 1031 -59.20 34.81 4.68
C ASN A 1031 -60.32 35.68 4.06
N ARG A 1032 -60.31 36.98 4.33
CA ARG A 1032 -61.39 37.90 3.91
C ARG A 1032 -61.58 38.00 2.39
N THR A 1033 -60.54 37.72 1.60
CA THR A 1033 -60.58 37.79 0.14
C THR A 1033 -61.19 36.53 -0.50
N ARG A 1034 -61.19 35.40 0.21
CA ARG A 1034 -61.72 34.11 -0.29
C ARG A 1034 -62.94 33.58 0.47
N ALA A 1035 -63.11 33.94 1.74
CA ALA A 1035 -64.25 33.52 2.54
C ALA A 1035 -65.56 34.13 2.01
N ALA A 1036 -66.68 33.44 2.24
CA ALA A 1036 -67.98 33.95 1.83
C ALA A 1036 -68.35 35.20 2.65
N TYR A 1037 -68.77 36.27 1.98
CA TYR A 1037 -69.06 37.54 2.64
C TYR A 1037 -70.58 37.77 2.75
N TRP A 1038 -71.03 38.17 3.94
CA TRP A 1038 -72.40 38.62 4.15
C TRP A 1038 -72.44 39.98 4.82
N ASP A 1039 -73.19 40.90 4.21
CA ASP A 1039 -73.38 42.30 4.63
C ASP A 1039 -74.52 42.51 5.64
N GLY A 1040 -75.09 41.42 6.17
CA GLY A 1040 -76.20 41.47 7.13
C GLY A 1040 -77.54 41.88 6.51
N ARG A 1041 -77.73 41.71 5.20
CA ARG A 1041 -78.99 42.02 4.49
C ARG A 1041 -79.73 40.78 4.00
N ASN A 1042 -81.06 40.86 3.94
CA ASN A 1042 -81.89 39.80 3.37
C ASN A 1042 -81.86 39.82 1.82
N HIS A 1043 -82.61 38.92 1.19
CA HIS A 1043 -82.72 38.83 -0.27
C HIS A 1043 -83.33 40.09 -0.94
N LEU A 1044 -84.08 40.91 -0.19
CA LEU A 1044 -84.62 42.20 -0.65
C LEU A 1044 -83.65 43.37 -0.44
N GLY A 1045 -82.47 43.13 0.15
CA GLY A 1045 -81.46 44.16 0.45
C GLY A 1045 -81.74 44.94 1.74
N GLU A 1046 -82.72 44.52 2.55
CA GLU A 1046 -83.03 45.14 3.83
C GLU A 1046 -82.13 44.59 4.93
N ALA A 1047 -81.69 45.44 5.86
CA ALA A 1047 -80.80 45.02 6.93
C ALA A 1047 -81.56 44.19 7.98
N VAL A 1048 -81.04 43.01 8.32
CA VAL A 1048 -81.69 42.08 9.26
C VAL A 1048 -81.63 42.58 10.71
N ARG A 1049 -82.50 42.10 11.61
CA ARG A 1049 -82.54 42.59 13.01
C ARG A 1049 -81.46 41.91 13.86
N SER A 1050 -81.05 42.53 14.97
CA SER A 1050 -80.21 41.85 15.98
C SER A 1050 -80.85 40.54 16.41
N GLY A 1051 -80.10 39.45 16.42
CA GLY A 1051 -80.65 38.13 16.67
C GLY A 1051 -79.74 36.98 16.25
N ILE A 1052 -80.27 35.78 16.40
CA ILE A 1052 -79.59 34.54 16.02
C ILE A 1052 -80.02 34.17 14.60
N TYR A 1053 -79.04 33.85 13.75
CA TYR A 1053 -79.24 33.35 12.40
C TYR A 1053 -78.44 32.05 12.22
N PHE A 1054 -78.82 31.25 11.24
CA PHE A 1054 -78.10 30.03 10.88
C PHE A 1054 -77.65 30.10 9.42
N HIS A 1055 -76.43 29.68 9.12
CA HIS A 1055 -75.93 29.57 7.75
C HIS A 1055 -75.59 28.13 7.45
N GLN A 1056 -75.99 27.68 6.26
CA GLN A 1056 -75.68 26.38 5.73
C GLN A 1056 -74.74 26.53 4.54
N LEU A 1057 -73.63 25.81 4.55
CA LEU A 1057 -72.80 25.58 3.37
C LEU A 1057 -73.26 24.31 2.69
N ARG A 1058 -73.41 24.35 1.36
CA ARG A 1058 -73.50 23.16 0.51
C ARG A 1058 -72.35 23.18 -0.49
N ALA A 1059 -71.63 22.08 -0.58
CA ALA A 1059 -70.53 21.88 -1.52
C ALA A 1059 -70.57 20.42 -2.01
N GLY A 1060 -71.12 20.19 -3.21
CA GLY A 1060 -71.43 18.84 -3.67
C GLY A 1060 -72.39 18.10 -2.71
N ASP A 1061 -71.99 16.91 -2.24
CA ASP A 1061 -72.76 16.13 -1.26
C ASP A 1061 -72.58 16.60 0.21
N TYR A 1062 -71.64 17.51 0.47
CA TYR A 1062 -71.39 18.05 1.80
C TYR A 1062 -72.40 19.15 2.15
N ALA A 1063 -73.03 19.06 3.33
CA ALA A 1063 -73.86 20.11 3.89
C ALA A 1063 -73.63 20.28 5.40
N ALA A 1064 -73.30 21.49 5.83
CA ALA A 1064 -73.10 21.81 7.24
C ALA A 1064 -73.80 23.11 7.64
N LEU A 1065 -74.42 23.12 8.82
CA LEU A 1065 -75.18 24.26 9.35
C LEU A 1065 -74.49 24.80 10.61
N GLN A 1066 -74.26 26.10 10.66
CA GLN A 1066 -73.71 26.77 11.83
C GLN A 1066 -74.52 27.99 12.27
N LYS A 1067 -74.44 28.28 13.57
CA LYS A 1067 -75.08 29.44 14.19
C LYS A 1067 -74.18 30.68 14.05
N MET A 1068 -74.78 31.81 13.72
CA MET A 1068 -74.16 33.14 13.80
C MET A 1068 -75.07 34.11 14.57
N VAL A 1069 -74.49 35.15 15.14
CA VAL A 1069 -75.22 36.17 15.89
C VAL A 1069 -74.93 37.53 15.29
N ILE A 1070 -75.97 38.30 14.97
CA ILE A 1070 -75.83 39.71 14.62
C ILE A 1070 -76.27 40.56 15.80
N LEU A 1071 -75.43 41.52 16.18
CA LEU A 1071 -75.66 42.42 17.32
C LEU A 1071 -75.48 43.86 16.83
N LYS A 1072 -76.57 44.47 16.34
CA LYS A 1072 -76.57 45.87 15.90
C LYS A 1072 -76.41 46.85 17.03
#